data_AF-D1AIL9-F1
#
_entry.id   AF-D1AIL9-F1
#
_cell.length_a   1.000
_cell.length_b   1.000
_cell.length_c   1.000
_cell.angle_alpha   90.00
_cell.angle_beta   90.00
_cell.angle_gamma   90.00
#
_symmetry.space_group_name_H-M   'P 1'
#
loop_
_entity.id
_entity.type
_entity.pdbx_description
1 polymer ?
#
loop_
_entity_poly.entity_id
_entity_poly.type
_entity_poly.pdbx_seq_one_letter_code
_entity_poly.pdbx_strand_id
1 'polypeptide(L)'
;MDLYNENLQREAENAYKKFIKSSKGLFGINKQKSGLESFKSIQKQEQAYNSSVLGIRDVRLEQIEGSVEKYKDFDKNFVPKNEVIKERWTKIYVACMKEESLPPVILYKIKDTYYVYDGNHRVSVAKFLNFPTIEAEVTEFLPSGEDTEDLVYRERFIFEKETDIQDIIFTEHGKYERLDTEIKSYKEFLEEKKALECTYKEAARYWYRDIFKSITGILESNSMTEYYEGFNINDLFIFVLDHKYFISREKQGDQGYLYAVIDFVNMVKTNEDISLANKCIIPDERRKDFLKLRKTDREMKLPRERIEGNEILLKITGIDFEYNDFTYEMIENFRKIYKIETFANAVKKWYEEVYIHILKYFLIKVKKLPEKYSRYLKLFTGNDKRIFESIYNFRRLHYYYGDKGEERLVDWKNTILNYIVEIYINIIDGIAESSVSYAKAIDVYYTVEKEYFYLLKNEKILASEKKNLNYSKIKEVESIFSLNWFGKKFRTDNVSEILTDERYDEFQKKFTSKKNLQKFEKIYYKYDGINIYSTFSKLEKAMKITGEKEFIFDLERNMKTLSGTGYVVKNYKTIEILRSFDKEKENMSFLDFYAKILDHGVSASPDFLFLNILDIALDYLNNCKNIESCVEEQTYI
;
A
#
# COMPACT_ATOMS: atom_id res chain seq x y z
N MET A 1 52.06 27.74 -34.56
CA MET A 1 51.80 27.20 -33.20
C MET A 1 52.24 28.17 -32.11
N ASP A 2 53.37 28.89 -32.30
CA ASP A 2 53.97 29.69 -31.22
C ASP A 2 53.12 30.88 -30.75
N LEU A 3 52.50 31.64 -31.67
CA LEU A 3 51.66 32.79 -31.29
C LEU A 3 50.39 32.40 -30.49
N TYR A 4 49.81 31.22 -30.78
CA TYR A 4 48.64 30.71 -30.05
C TYR A 4 49.01 30.30 -28.63
N ASN A 5 50.13 29.57 -28.46
CA ASN A 5 50.63 29.17 -27.16
C ASN A 5 51.06 30.37 -26.30
N GLU A 6 51.68 31.39 -26.90
CA GLU A 6 52.04 32.64 -26.21
C GLU A 6 50.81 33.42 -25.73
N ASN A 7 49.75 33.51 -26.53
CA ASN A 7 48.51 34.17 -26.14
C ASN A 7 47.83 33.45 -24.98
N LEU A 8 47.74 32.11 -25.03
CA LEU A 8 47.14 31.30 -23.97
C LEU A 8 47.93 31.40 -22.65
N GLN A 9 49.26 31.46 -22.73
CA GLN A 9 50.11 31.67 -21.57
C GLN A 9 49.87 33.06 -20.94
N ARG A 10 49.74 34.11 -21.76
CA ARG A 10 49.41 35.47 -21.29
C ARG A 10 48.01 35.53 -20.68
N GLU A 11 47.05 34.81 -21.25
CA GLU A 11 45.70 34.66 -20.68
C GLU A 11 45.76 33.97 -19.30
N ALA A 12 46.50 32.88 -19.18
CA ALA A 12 46.66 32.15 -17.91
C ALA A 12 47.26 33.04 -16.81
N GLU A 13 48.26 33.87 -17.14
CA GLU A 13 48.82 34.83 -16.19
C GLU A 13 47.82 35.91 -15.76
N ASN A 14 46.99 36.39 -16.68
CA ASN A 14 45.95 37.37 -16.39
C ASN A 14 44.83 36.75 -15.53
N ALA A 15 44.43 35.51 -15.84
CA ALA A 15 43.50 34.72 -15.04
C ALA A 15 44.01 34.54 -13.61
N TYR A 16 45.27 34.16 -13.44
CA TYR A 16 45.90 34.05 -12.12
C TYR A 16 45.84 35.38 -11.35
N LYS A 17 46.25 36.50 -11.98
CA LYS A 17 46.17 37.84 -11.36
C LYS A 17 44.74 38.21 -10.96
N LYS A 18 43.75 37.90 -11.81
CA LYS A 18 42.33 38.12 -11.53
C LYS A 18 41.87 37.30 -10.34
N PHE A 19 42.30 36.04 -10.24
CA PHE A 19 41.94 35.16 -9.14
C PHE A 19 42.47 35.69 -7.79
N ILE A 20 43.76 36.06 -7.74
CA ILE A 20 44.37 36.68 -6.56
C ILE A 20 43.69 38.01 -6.20
N LYS A 21 43.27 38.80 -7.19
CA LYS A 21 42.56 40.06 -6.93
C LYS A 21 41.17 39.80 -6.34
N SER A 22 40.48 38.77 -6.81
CA SER A 22 39.12 38.42 -6.35
C SER A 22 39.07 38.00 -4.88
N SER A 23 40.17 37.46 -4.32
CA SER A 23 40.22 37.07 -2.90
C SER A 23 40.40 38.25 -1.93
N LYS A 24 40.72 39.46 -2.43
CA LYS A 24 40.99 40.65 -1.59
C LYS A 24 39.75 41.47 -1.19
N GLY A 25 38.55 41.10 -1.66
CA GLY A 25 37.28 41.79 -1.35
C GLY A 25 37.13 43.17 -2.01
N LEU A 26 35.89 43.70 -2.08
CA LEU A 26 35.64 45.09 -2.46
C LEU A 26 36.05 46.00 -1.29
N PHE A 27 36.77 47.08 -1.57
CA PHE A 27 37.19 48.12 -0.60
C PHE A 27 38.18 47.70 0.51
N GLY A 28 38.93 46.61 0.35
CA GLY A 28 40.02 46.28 1.30
C GLY A 28 39.55 45.76 2.67
N ILE A 29 38.25 45.47 2.82
CA ILE A 29 37.73 44.70 3.95
C ILE A 29 38.12 43.24 3.70
N ASN A 30 39.12 42.76 4.44
CA ASN A 30 39.51 41.36 4.47
C ASN A 30 38.27 40.50 4.78
N LYS A 31 37.68 39.84 3.77
CA LYS A 31 36.92 38.60 4.02
C LYS A 31 37.91 37.70 4.77
N GLN A 32 37.63 37.40 6.04
CA GLN A 32 38.54 36.65 6.92
C GLN A 32 39.25 35.55 6.12
N LYS A 33 40.60 35.62 6.09
CA LYS A 33 41.48 34.58 5.54
C LYS A 33 41.41 33.36 6.46
N SER A 34 40.26 32.70 6.54
CA SER A 34 40.24 31.35 7.09
C SER A 34 41.12 30.48 6.18
N GLY A 35 42.03 29.74 6.79
CA GLY A 35 42.85 28.77 6.07
C GLY A 35 41.97 27.70 5.46
N LEU A 36 42.51 27.02 4.45
CA LEU A 36 41.93 25.77 3.99
C LEU A 36 41.94 24.75 5.14
N GLU A 37 40.95 23.87 5.22
CA GLU A 37 40.93 22.87 6.28
C GLU A 37 42.06 21.85 6.15
N SER A 38 42.60 21.44 7.30
CA SER A 38 43.65 20.41 7.39
C SER A 38 43.01 19.05 7.62
N PHE A 39 43.11 18.16 6.63
CA PHE A 39 42.62 16.78 6.75
C PHE A 39 43.14 16.10 8.01
N LYS A 40 44.43 16.25 8.33
CA LYS A 40 45.04 15.58 9.50
C LYS A 40 44.40 16.02 10.82
N SER A 41 43.91 17.26 10.88
CA SER A 41 43.24 17.78 12.07
C SER A 41 41.87 17.15 12.23
N ILE A 42 41.09 17.10 11.13
CA ILE A 42 39.76 16.48 11.09
C ILE A 42 39.86 14.97 11.29
N GLN A 43 40.80 14.30 10.63
CA GLN A 43 41.05 12.88 10.80
C GLN A 43 41.30 12.50 12.27
N LYS A 44 42.08 13.31 13.00
CA LYS A 44 42.32 13.09 14.42
C LYS A 44 41.08 13.34 15.26
N GLN A 45 40.32 14.39 14.95
CA GLN A 45 39.08 14.75 15.63
C GLN A 45 38.02 13.66 15.50
N GLU A 46 37.77 13.19 14.27
CA GLU A 46 36.79 12.15 13.94
C GLU A 46 37.33 10.72 14.18
N GLN A 47 38.58 10.58 14.61
CA GLN A 47 39.27 9.30 14.79
C GLN A 47 39.24 8.43 13.51
N ALA A 48 39.23 9.05 12.33
CA ALA A 48 38.98 8.39 11.06
C ALA A 48 40.25 7.74 10.46
N TYR A 49 40.71 6.64 11.04
CA TYR A 49 41.96 5.97 10.61
C TYR A 49 41.74 4.80 9.66
N ASN A 50 40.56 4.18 9.69
CA ASN A 50 40.18 3.14 8.74
C ASN A 50 39.73 3.78 7.44
N SER A 51 40.07 3.17 6.30
CA SER A 51 39.73 3.72 4.99
C SER A 51 39.19 2.66 4.03
N SER A 52 38.40 3.11 3.06
CA SER A 52 37.87 2.32 1.96
C SER A 52 38.00 3.09 0.65
N VAL A 53 38.49 2.42 -0.39
CA VAL A 53 38.59 2.99 -1.74
C VAL A 53 37.20 3.02 -2.38
N LEU A 54 36.79 4.19 -2.87
CA LEU A 54 35.52 4.40 -3.56
C LEU A 54 35.65 4.43 -5.10
N GLY A 55 36.88 4.48 -5.61
CA GLY A 55 37.17 4.55 -7.04
C GLY A 55 37.01 5.95 -7.64
N ILE A 56 36.86 6.01 -8.97
CA ILE A 56 36.70 7.27 -9.72
C ILE A 56 35.27 7.79 -9.55
N ARG A 57 35.12 9.06 -9.19
CA ARG A 57 33.84 9.76 -9.03
C ARG A 57 33.92 11.20 -9.52
N ASP A 58 32.82 11.73 -10.03
CA ASP A 58 32.62 13.16 -10.19
C ASP A 58 32.23 13.79 -8.85
N VAL A 59 33.11 14.64 -8.31
CA VAL A 59 32.91 15.28 -7.00
C VAL A 59 32.54 16.74 -7.20
N ARG A 60 31.48 17.21 -6.54
CA ARG A 60 31.10 18.63 -6.54
C ARG A 60 32.22 19.45 -5.90
N LEU A 61 32.67 20.48 -6.61
CA LEU A 61 33.77 21.33 -6.13
C LEU A 61 33.43 22.04 -4.81
N GLU A 62 32.15 22.24 -4.51
CA GLU A 62 31.65 22.80 -3.26
C GLU A 62 31.94 21.92 -2.04
N GLN A 63 31.97 20.58 -2.21
CA GLN A 63 32.24 19.63 -1.13
C GLN A 63 33.75 19.46 -0.84
N ILE A 64 34.60 20.06 -1.67
CA ILE A 64 36.06 20.06 -1.47
C ILE A 64 36.43 21.30 -0.65
N GLU A 65 36.69 21.08 0.64
CA GLU A 65 36.86 22.14 1.64
C GLU A 65 38.29 22.19 2.22
N GLY A 66 39.09 21.15 1.98
CA GLY A 66 40.39 20.99 2.63
C GLY A 66 41.49 20.35 1.78
N SER A 67 42.66 20.21 2.38
CA SER A 67 43.83 19.57 1.77
C SER A 67 44.58 18.75 2.80
N VAL A 68 45.22 17.67 2.35
CA VAL A 68 46.03 16.80 3.20
C VAL A 68 47.38 17.42 3.54
N GLU A 69 47.97 18.14 2.58
CA GLU A 69 49.32 18.70 2.72
C GLU A 69 49.37 20.21 2.46
N LYS A 70 48.67 20.70 1.42
CA LYS A 70 48.84 22.06 0.89
C LYS A 70 47.85 23.08 1.45
N TYR A 71 47.28 22.81 2.62
CA TYR A 71 46.28 23.67 3.26
C TYR A 71 46.82 25.06 3.64
N LYS A 72 48.15 25.23 3.73
CA LYS A 72 48.82 26.53 3.95
C LYS A 72 49.03 27.34 2.67
N ASP A 73 49.07 26.68 1.52
CA ASP A 73 49.38 27.28 0.22
C ASP A 73 48.19 27.99 -0.43
N PHE A 74 46.98 27.65 0.01
CA PHE A 74 45.72 28.17 -0.53
C PHE A 74 44.84 28.76 0.58
N ASP A 75 43.96 29.71 0.23
CA ASP A 75 42.86 30.12 1.10
C ASP A 75 41.68 29.13 1.03
N LYS A 76 40.61 29.36 1.81
CA LYS A 76 39.42 28.50 1.85
C LYS A 76 38.75 28.24 0.49
N ASN A 77 38.97 29.11 -0.50
CA ASN A 77 38.40 28.99 -1.84
C ASN A 77 39.40 28.41 -2.84
N PHE A 78 40.49 27.80 -2.36
CA PHE A 78 41.61 27.34 -3.17
C PHE A 78 42.31 28.46 -3.96
N VAL A 79 42.28 29.72 -3.48
CA VAL A 79 43.06 30.81 -4.08
C VAL A 79 44.51 30.70 -3.62
N PRO A 80 45.51 30.67 -4.52
CA PRO A 80 46.92 30.61 -4.14
C PRO A 80 47.35 31.78 -3.23
N LYS A 81 48.17 31.52 -2.22
CA LYS A 81 48.64 32.54 -1.27
C LYS A 81 50.03 33.09 -1.57
N ASN A 82 50.82 32.42 -2.39
CA ASN A 82 52.18 32.82 -2.76
C ASN A 82 52.42 32.69 -4.26
N GLU A 83 53.41 33.41 -4.79
CA GLU A 83 53.71 33.40 -6.24
C GLU A 83 54.42 32.12 -6.70
N VAL A 84 54.95 31.32 -5.79
CA VAL A 84 55.62 30.04 -6.11
C VAL A 84 54.65 29.06 -6.79
N ILE A 85 53.35 29.19 -6.53
CA ILE A 85 52.26 28.38 -7.09
C ILE A 85 51.90 28.79 -8.54
N LYS A 86 52.29 30.00 -8.97
CA LYS A 86 51.84 30.63 -10.23
C LYS A 86 52.21 29.81 -11.47
N GLU A 87 53.45 29.35 -11.57
CA GLU A 87 53.92 28.64 -12.78
C GLU A 87 53.15 27.33 -13.00
N ARG A 88 52.93 26.55 -11.94
CA ARG A 88 52.17 25.30 -12.04
C ARG A 88 50.68 25.56 -12.28
N TRP A 89 50.12 26.60 -11.65
CA TRP A 89 48.72 26.99 -11.86
C TRP A 89 48.46 27.40 -13.31
N THR A 90 49.32 28.24 -13.89
CA THR A 90 49.19 28.69 -15.29
C THR A 90 49.35 27.54 -16.29
N LYS A 91 50.25 26.58 -16.05
CA LYS A 91 50.36 25.36 -16.86
C LYS A 91 49.08 24.52 -16.83
N ILE A 92 48.48 24.33 -15.66
CA ILE A 92 47.21 23.59 -15.54
C ILE A 92 46.07 24.34 -16.22
N TYR A 93 46.01 25.66 -16.07
CA TYR A 93 45.02 26.50 -16.77
C TYR A 93 45.13 26.34 -18.29
N VAL A 94 46.35 26.43 -18.83
CA VAL A 94 46.63 26.22 -20.26
C VAL A 94 46.18 24.82 -20.72
N ALA A 95 46.50 23.78 -19.96
CA ALA A 95 46.08 22.42 -20.27
C ALA A 95 44.53 22.28 -20.27
N CYS A 96 43.85 22.87 -19.29
CA CYS A 96 42.37 22.91 -19.26
C CYS A 96 41.78 23.64 -20.47
N MET A 97 42.32 24.80 -20.85
CA MET A 97 41.84 25.57 -22.01
C MET A 97 42.10 24.86 -23.35
N LYS A 98 43.06 23.94 -23.40
CA LYS A 98 43.36 23.11 -24.56
C LYS A 98 42.60 21.79 -24.59
N GLU A 99 41.74 21.54 -23.60
CA GLU A 99 41.04 20.26 -23.43
C GLU A 99 42.02 19.06 -23.37
N GLU A 100 43.23 19.30 -22.86
CA GLU A 100 44.20 18.23 -22.64
C GLU A 100 43.67 17.31 -21.53
N SER A 101 43.81 15.99 -21.72
CA SER A 101 43.44 15.01 -20.70
C SER A 101 44.35 15.20 -19.49
N LEU A 102 43.76 15.67 -18.39
CA LEU A 102 44.41 15.78 -17.10
C LEU A 102 44.05 14.55 -16.25
N PRO A 103 44.99 14.01 -15.48
CA PRO A 103 44.68 12.91 -14.58
C PRO A 103 43.67 13.34 -13.51
N PRO A 104 42.84 12.40 -13.01
CA PRO A 104 41.95 12.65 -11.88
C PRO A 104 42.69 13.31 -10.71
N VAL A 105 41.97 14.09 -9.90
CA VAL A 105 42.50 14.49 -8.59
C VAL A 105 42.40 13.32 -7.62
N ILE A 106 43.24 13.29 -6.58
CA ILE A 106 43.13 12.26 -5.53
C ILE A 106 42.54 12.95 -4.30
N LEU A 107 41.37 12.48 -3.86
CA LEU A 107 40.65 13.06 -2.73
C LEU A 107 40.51 12.06 -1.59
N TYR A 108 40.72 12.55 -0.37
CA TYR A 108 40.31 11.87 0.84
C TYR A 108 38.96 12.42 1.29
N LYS A 109 38.05 11.54 1.71
CA LYS A 109 36.71 11.91 2.18
C LYS A 109 36.57 11.51 3.65
N ILE A 110 35.98 12.37 4.47
CA ILE A 110 35.45 12.01 5.80
C ILE A 110 34.05 12.59 5.87
N LYS A 111 33.05 11.76 6.20
CA LYS A 111 31.63 12.17 6.17
C LYS A 111 31.30 12.80 4.81
N ASP A 112 30.72 13.99 4.76
CA ASP A 112 30.33 14.63 3.48
C ASP A 112 31.40 15.55 2.88
N THR A 113 32.58 15.64 3.51
CA THR A 113 33.64 16.60 3.16
C THR A 113 34.84 15.93 2.49
N TYR A 114 35.36 16.59 1.45
CA TYR A 114 36.50 16.12 0.66
C TYR A 114 37.74 17.00 0.87
N TYR A 115 38.89 16.33 0.89
CA TYR A 115 40.20 16.88 1.14
C TYR A 115 41.17 16.47 0.06
N VAL A 116 41.85 17.44 -0.55
CA VAL A 116 42.75 17.17 -1.67
C VAL A 116 44.05 16.53 -1.18
N TYR A 117 44.29 15.28 -1.56
CA TYR A 117 45.58 14.61 -1.40
C TYR A 117 46.53 14.99 -2.54
N ASP A 118 46.11 14.79 -3.79
CA ASP A 118 46.81 15.28 -4.99
C ASP A 118 45.88 16.11 -5.90
N GLY A 119 46.45 17.10 -6.60
CA GLY A 119 45.70 17.89 -7.58
C GLY A 119 45.19 19.24 -7.08
N ASN A 120 45.75 19.80 -5.99
CA ASN A 120 45.34 21.10 -5.43
C ASN A 120 45.28 22.24 -6.47
N HIS A 121 46.21 22.24 -7.45
CA HIS A 121 46.21 23.24 -8.54
C HIS A 121 45.08 23.00 -9.55
N ARG A 122 44.73 21.73 -9.83
CA ARG A 122 43.60 21.35 -10.69
C ARG A 122 42.28 21.78 -10.05
N VAL A 123 42.09 21.51 -8.75
CA VAL A 123 40.93 22.00 -7.98
C VAL A 123 40.87 23.53 -7.99
N SER A 124 42.00 24.20 -7.75
CA SER A 124 42.10 25.67 -7.77
C SER A 124 41.69 26.28 -9.12
N VAL A 125 42.20 25.73 -10.23
CA VAL A 125 41.84 26.16 -11.59
C VAL A 125 40.37 25.86 -11.88
N ALA A 126 39.87 24.67 -11.53
CA ALA A 126 38.49 24.27 -11.77
C ALA A 126 37.50 25.16 -10.98
N LYS A 127 37.81 25.52 -9.72
CA LYS A 127 37.02 26.51 -8.95
C LYS A 127 37.07 27.89 -9.59
N PHE A 128 38.23 28.35 -10.08
CA PHE A 128 38.33 29.63 -10.78
C PHE A 128 37.49 29.68 -12.07
N LEU A 129 37.46 28.56 -12.81
CA LEU A 129 36.65 28.39 -14.02
C LEU A 129 35.17 28.11 -13.74
N ASN A 130 34.76 28.01 -12.46
CA ASN A 130 33.41 27.67 -12.02
C ASN A 130 32.89 26.36 -12.60
N PHE A 131 33.74 25.33 -12.66
CA PHE A 131 33.25 23.99 -12.96
C PHE A 131 32.31 23.51 -11.84
N PRO A 132 31.28 22.72 -12.14
CA PRO A 132 30.39 22.17 -11.12
C PRO A 132 31.05 21.01 -10.36
N THR A 133 31.78 20.17 -11.10
CA THR A 133 32.40 18.94 -10.61
C THR A 133 33.84 18.81 -11.09
N ILE A 134 34.57 17.88 -10.48
CA ILE A 134 35.88 17.43 -10.92
C ILE A 134 36.00 15.92 -10.77
N GLU A 135 36.59 15.26 -11.76
CA GLU A 135 36.87 13.83 -11.72
C GLU A 135 37.96 13.52 -10.67
N ALA A 136 37.67 12.59 -9.77
CA ALA A 136 38.53 12.26 -8.64
C ALA A 136 38.60 10.76 -8.34
N GLU A 137 39.78 10.25 -8.02
CA GLU A 137 39.94 8.99 -7.30
C GLU A 137 39.74 9.26 -5.80
N VAL A 138 38.74 8.62 -5.19
CA VAL A 138 38.30 8.91 -3.82
C VAL A 138 38.62 7.76 -2.88
N THR A 139 39.24 8.09 -1.75
CA THR A 139 39.41 7.20 -0.59
C THR A 139 38.66 7.79 0.60
N GLU A 140 37.68 7.07 1.13
CA GLU A 140 36.88 7.50 2.28
C GLU A 140 37.46 6.94 3.57
N PHE A 141 37.69 7.83 4.53
CA PHE A 141 38.14 7.53 5.89
C PHE A 141 36.94 7.55 6.82
N LEU A 142 36.72 6.43 7.52
CA LEU A 142 35.54 6.20 8.32
C LEU A 142 35.79 6.63 9.77
N PRO A 143 34.97 7.53 10.34
CA PRO A 143 35.01 7.87 11.76
C PRO A 143 34.92 6.62 12.64
N SER A 144 35.71 6.57 13.70
CA SER A 144 35.76 5.44 14.63
C SER A 144 35.27 5.78 16.04
N GLY A 145 34.57 6.91 16.21
CA GLY A 145 33.94 7.26 17.48
C GLY A 145 32.82 6.28 17.86
N GLU A 146 32.51 6.23 19.16
CA GLU A 146 31.45 5.39 19.73
C GLU A 146 30.16 6.19 20.00
N ASP A 147 30.09 7.44 19.55
CA ASP A 147 28.83 8.18 19.57
C ASP A 147 27.87 7.68 18.48
N THR A 148 26.59 8.01 18.65
CA THR A 148 25.52 7.55 17.77
C THR A 148 25.74 7.96 16.31
N GLU A 149 26.24 9.17 16.06
CA GLU A 149 26.43 9.69 14.70
C GLU A 149 27.47 8.85 13.94
N ASP A 150 28.62 8.59 14.58
CA ASP A 150 29.69 7.79 14.00
C ASP A 150 29.29 6.32 13.82
N LEU A 151 28.53 5.75 14.76
CA LEU A 151 27.98 4.39 14.65
C LEU A 151 27.00 4.29 13.46
N VAL A 152 26.03 5.19 13.38
CA VAL A 152 25.06 5.25 12.26
C VAL A 152 25.77 5.41 10.93
N TYR A 153 26.78 6.27 10.87
CA TYR A 153 27.55 6.49 9.65
C TYR A 153 28.27 5.23 9.19
N ARG A 154 28.92 4.48 10.10
CA ARG A 154 29.59 3.22 9.75
C ARG A 154 28.61 2.14 9.28
N GLU A 155 27.50 1.97 9.97
CA GLU A 155 26.45 1.02 9.58
C GLU A 155 25.88 1.37 8.20
N ARG A 156 25.56 2.65 7.98
CA ARG A 156 25.08 3.17 6.70
C ARG A 156 26.08 2.90 5.58
N PHE A 157 27.36 3.17 5.82
CA PHE A 157 28.42 2.96 4.83
C PHE A 157 28.47 1.49 4.36
N ILE A 158 28.36 0.55 5.30
CA ILE A 158 28.34 -0.89 4.98
C ILE A 158 27.09 -1.22 4.15
N PHE A 159 25.92 -0.77 4.60
CA PHE A 159 24.65 -1.00 3.91
C PHE A 159 24.65 -0.44 2.49
N GLU A 160 25.12 0.80 2.29
CA GLU A 160 25.22 1.44 0.98
C GLU A 160 26.14 0.65 0.05
N LYS A 161 27.27 0.15 0.54
CA LYS A 161 28.21 -0.63 -0.24
C LYS A 161 27.64 -1.98 -0.68
N GLU A 162 26.81 -2.60 0.16
CA GLU A 162 26.19 -3.90 -0.11
C GLU A 162 24.93 -3.79 -1.00
N THR A 163 24.21 -2.66 -0.94
CA THR A 163 22.88 -2.52 -1.57
C THR A 163 22.78 -1.46 -2.68
N ASP A 164 23.71 -0.51 -2.75
CA ASP A 164 23.63 0.75 -3.51
C ASP A 164 22.48 1.70 -3.08
N ILE A 165 21.80 1.46 -1.95
CA ILE A 165 20.69 2.30 -1.48
C ILE A 165 21.23 3.39 -0.55
N GLN A 166 21.20 4.65 -1.00
CA GLN A 166 21.74 5.81 -0.26
C GLN A 166 20.69 6.67 0.44
N ASP A 167 19.41 6.50 0.10
CA ASP A 167 18.31 7.36 0.56
C ASP A 167 17.80 7.02 1.97
N ILE A 168 18.31 5.94 2.58
CA ILE A 168 17.90 5.50 3.91
C ILE A 168 18.91 6.02 4.91
N ILE A 169 18.46 6.90 5.80
CA ILE A 169 19.26 7.53 6.85
C ILE A 169 18.47 7.44 8.14
N PHE A 170 19.02 6.79 9.16
CA PHE A 170 18.41 6.67 10.49
C PHE A 170 18.98 7.70 11.46
N THR A 171 18.22 8.00 12.51
CA THR A 171 18.69 8.87 13.61
C THR A 171 19.40 8.09 14.72
N GLU A 172 19.18 6.77 14.77
CA GLU A 172 19.76 5.86 15.76
C GLU A 172 20.55 4.73 15.10
N HIS A 173 21.53 4.19 15.82
CA HIS A 173 22.31 3.04 15.37
C HIS A 173 21.55 1.71 15.57
N GLY A 174 22.06 0.62 14.99
CA GLY A 174 21.50 -0.73 15.04
C GLY A 174 20.37 -1.00 14.04
N LYS A 175 19.88 0.02 13.32
CA LYS A 175 18.70 -0.10 12.44
C LYS A 175 19.03 -0.77 11.11
N TYR A 176 20.26 -0.64 10.61
CA TYR A 176 20.67 -1.30 9.35
C TYR A 176 20.77 -2.82 9.48
N GLU A 177 21.13 -3.35 10.65
CA GLU A 177 21.09 -4.81 10.91
C GLU A 177 19.65 -5.35 10.81
N ARG A 178 18.68 -4.58 11.32
CA ARG A 178 17.25 -4.91 11.18
C ARG A 178 16.84 -4.92 9.70
N LEU A 179 17.28 -3.94 8.91
CA LEU A 179 17.02 -3.92 7.47
C LEU A 179 17.65 -5.10 6.73
N ASP A 180 18.88 -5.45 7.06
CA ASP A 180 19.57 -6.60 6.47
C ASP A 180 18.78 -7.90 6.70
N THR A 181 18.26 -8.09 7.91
CA THR A 181 17.38 -9.24 8.22
C THR A 181 16.12 -9.24 7.35
N GLU A 182 15.47 -8.09 7.17
CA GLU A 182 14.27 -7.99 6.33
C GLU A 182 14.58 -8.21 4.84
N ILE A 183 15.70 -7.70 4.32
CA ILE A 183 16.11 -7.90 2.93
C ILE A 183 16.46 -9.37 2.68
N LYS A 184 17.13 -10.03 3.63
CA LYS A 184 17.41 -11.47 3.55
C LYS A 184 16.12 -12.30 3.51
N SER A 185 15.16 -12.01 4.40
CA SER A 185 13.86 -12.67 4.37
C SER A 185 13.10 -12.40 3.06
N TYR A 186 13.19 -11.17 2.54
CA TYR A 186 12.59 -10.83 1.25
C TYR A 186 13.26 -11.56 0.08
N LYS A 187 14.58 -11.72 0.11
CA LYS A 187 15.34 -12.53 -0.86
C LYS A 187 14.89 -13.99 -0.84
N GLU A 188 14.79 -14.58 0.35
CA GLU A 188 14.28 -15.97 0.53
C GLU A 188 12.88 -16.10 -0.08
N PHE A 189 12.00 -15.13 0.18
CA PHE A 189 10.69 -15.08 -0.47
C PHE A 189 10.78 -15.04 -2.00
N LEU A 190 11.62 -14.18 -2.59
CA LEU A 190 11.77 -14.10 -4.05
C LEU A 190 12.29 -15.42 -4.65
N GLU A 191 13.27 -16.04 -4.01
CA GLU A 191 13.90 -17.26 -4.52
C GLU A 191 12.99 -18.49 -4.34
N GLU A 192 12.43 -18.66 -3.14
CA GLU A 192 11.64 -19.84 -2.80
C GLU A 192 10.24 -19.79 -3.39
N LYS A 193 9.58 -18.63 -3.34
CA LYS A 193 8.16 -18.49 -3.71
C LYS A 193 7.95 -17.99 -5.12
N LYS A 194 8.85 -17.15 -5.64
CA LYS A 194 8.76 -16.62 -7.02
C LYS A 194 9.74 -17.24 -8.00
N ALA A 195 10.55 -18.21 -7.56
CA ALA A 195 11.58 -18.84 -8.38
C ALA A 195 12.52 -17.81 -9.07
N LEU A 196 12.73 -16.65 -8.43
CA LEU A 196 13.57 -15.57 -8.92
C LEU A 196 14.91 -15.60 -8.21
N GLU A 197 15.90 -16.25 -8.83
CA GLU A 197 17.28 -16.20 -8.36
C GLU A 197 17.80 -14.77 -8.48
N CYS A 198 18.31 -14.23 -7.37
CA CYS A 198 18.81 -12.86 -7.34
C CYS A 198 19.95 -12.70 -6.33
N THR A 199 20.85 -11.77 -6.62
CA THR A 199 21.88 -11.35 -5.66
C THR A 199 21.24 -10.58 -4.50
N TYR A 200 21.91 -10.51 -3.35
CA TYR A 200 21.47 -9.68 -2.21
C TYR A 200 21.18 -8.23 -2.64
N LYS A 201 22.04 -7.66 -3.49
CA LYS A 201 21.90 -6.31 -4.03
C LYS A 201 20.68 -6.12 -4.93
N GLU A 202 20.26 -7.15 -5.67
CA GLU A 202 19.03 -7.13 -6.45
C GLU A 202 17.80 -7.28 -5.56
N ALA A 203 17.84 -8.20 -4.59
CA ALA A 203 16.79 -8.35 -3.59
C ALA A 203 16.55 -7.06 -2.81
N ALA A 204 17.61 -6.37 -2.38
CA ALA A 204 17.55 -5.07 -1.73
C ALA A 204 16.85 -4.02 -2.60
N ARG A 205 17.15 -3.97 -3.90
CA ARG A 205 16.49 -3.06 -4.85
C ARG A 205 15.01 -3.38 -5.03
N TYR A 206 14.62 -4.66 -5.12
CA TYR A 206 13.22 -5.06 -5.19
C TYR A 206 12.47 -4.70 -3.90
N TRP A 207 13.05 -5.06 -2.74
CA TRP A 207 12.51 -4.73 -1.43
C TRP A 207 12.33 -3.21 -1.24
N TYR A 208 13.33 -2.42 -1.63
CA TYR A 208 13.27 -0.97 -1.53
C TYR A 208 12.09 -0.40 -2.32
N ARG A 209 11.93 -0.85 -3.57
CA ARG A 209 10.84 -0.41 -4.46
C ARG A 209 9.45 -0.87 -3.98
N ASP A 210 9.35 -2.08 -3.45
CA ASP A 210 8.06 -2.73 -3.23
C ASP A 210 7.55 -2.62 -1.80
N ILE A 211 8.45 -2.68 -0.82
CA ILE A 211 8.12 -2.61 0.61
C ILE A 211 8.44 -1.22 1.14
N PHE A 212 9.71 -0.81 1.09
CA PHE A 212 10.16 0.43 1.74
C PHE A 212 9.46 1.68 1.21
N LYS A 213 9.43 1.89 -0.12
CA LYS A 213 8.77 3.06 -0.73
C LYS A 213 7.26 3.04 -0.58
N SER A 214 6.63 1.86 -0.54
CA SER A 214 5.19 1.74 -0.33
C SER A 214 4.81 2.11 1.10
N ILE A 215 5.53 1.59 2.10
CA ILE A 215 5.27 1.90 3.51
C ILE A 215 5.57 3.36 3.82
N THR A 216 6.74 3.88 3.44
CA THR A 216 7.10 5.28 3.69
C THR A 216 6.13 6.23 2.98
N GLY A 217 5.68 5.92 1.76
CA GLY A 217 4.64 6.69 1.08
C GLY A 217 3.29 6.74 1.81
N ILE A 218 2.88 5.63 2.45
CA ILE A 218 1.66 5.57 3.28
C ILE A 218 1.83 6.40 4.56
N LEU A 219 2.99 6.31 5.21
CA LEU A 219 3.32 7.06 6.41
C LEU A 219 3.37 8.57 6.14
N GLU A 220 4.00 9.00 5.03
CA GLU A 220 4.02 10.40 4.57
C GLU A 220 2.59 10.93 4.35
N SER A 221 1.75 10.16 3.65
CA SER A 221 0.36 10.53 3.34
C SER A 221 -0.53 10.65 4.57
N ASN A 222 -0.09 10.09 5.70
CA ASN A 222 -0.79 10.15 6.97
C ASN A 222 -0.09 11.09 7.98
N SER A 223 0.86 11.92 7.53
CA SER A 223 1.59 12.88 8.37
C SER A 223 2.27 12.24 9.59
N MET A 224 2.72 10.99 9.46
CA MET A 224 3.15 10.21 10.63
C MET A 224 4.39 10.77 11.34
N THR A 225 5.23 11.55 10.65
CA THR A 225 6.39 12.23 11.26
C THR A 225 5.99 13.34 12.23
N GLU A 226 4.79 13.91 12.12
CA GLU A 226 4.30 14.95 13.05
C GLU A 226 4.08 14.41 14.47
N TYR A 227 3.92 13.09 14.62
CA TYR A 227 3.70 12.39 15.89
C TYR A 227 4.98 11.99 16.62
N TYR A 228 6.14 12.09 15.97
CA TYR A 228 7.41 11.56 16.48
C TYR A 228 8.52 12.61 16.32
N GLU A 229 8.62 13.52 17.28
CA GLU A 229 9.69 14.53 17.31
C GLU A 229 11.07 13.85 17.37
N GLY A 230 12.00 14.32 16.53
CA GLY A 230 13.36 13.80 16.46
C GLY A 230 13.54 12.54 15.61
N PHE A 231 12.47 11.96 15.07
CA PHE A 231 12.53 10.81 14.17
C PHE A 231 12.10 11.18 12.75
N ASN A 232 12.76 10.58 11.77
CA ASN A 232 12.43 10.76 10.36
C ASN A 232 11.60 9.57 9.84
N ILE A 233 11.15 9.67 8.58
CA ILE A 233 10.28 8.66 7.97
C ILE A 233 10.92 7.25 7.90
N ASN A 234 12.25 7.17 7.83
CA ASN A 234 12.98 5.91 7.81
C ASN A 234 12.93 5.24 9.18
N ASP A 235 13.08 6.00 10.27
CA ASP A 235 12.93 5.46 11.62
C ASP A 235 11.52 4.92 11.85
N LEU A 236 10.49 5.63 11.37
CA LEU A 236 9.10 5.17 11.44
C LEU A 236 8.86 3.89 10.64
N PHE A 237 9.59 3.69 9.54
CA PHE A 237 9.55 2.41 8.82
C PHE A 237 10.00 1.25 9.71
N ILE A 238 11.06 1.43 10.53
CA ILE A 238 11.47 0.41 11.51
C ILE A 238 10.38 0.20 12.56
N PHE A 239 9.72 1.25 13.04
CA PHE A 239 8.63 1.11 14.00
C PHE A 239 7.46 0.29 13.44
N VAL A 240 7.16 0.42 12.14
CA VAL A 240 6.17 -0.43 11.46
C VAL A 240 6.63 -1.89 11.39
N LEU A 241 7.92 -2.16 11.14
CA LEU A 241 8.45 -3.52 11.15
C LEU A 241 8.43 -4.16 12.53
N ASP A 242 8.75 -3.40 13.57
CA ASP A 242 8.66 -3.86 14.95
C ASP A 242 7.20 -4.11 15.33
N HIS A 243 6.29 -3.20 14.94
CA HIS A 243 4.85 -3.41 15.09
C HIS A 243 4.39 -4.69 14.40
N LYS A 244 4.80 -4.93 13.14
CA LYS A 244 4.53 -6.17 12.38
C LYS A 244 5.00 -7.39 13.16
N TYR A 245 6.19 -7.35 13.74
CA TYR A 245 6.73 -8.45 14.54
C TYR A 245 5.87 -8.72 15.79
N PHE A 246 5.50 -7.69 16.55
CA PHE A 246 4.70 -7.85 17.76
C PHE A 246 3.30 -8.42 17.46
N ILE A 247 2.58 -7.85 16.50
CA ILE A 247 1.24 -8.34 16.14
C ILE A 247 1.28 -9.74 15.54
N SER A 248 2.35 -10.10 14.82
CA SER A 248 2.51 -11.45 14.26
C SER A 248 2.76 -12.49 15.35
N ARG A 249 3.45 -12.10 16.43
CA ARG A 249 3.61 -12.95 17.61
C ARG A 249 2.31 -13.11 18.40
N GLU A 250 1.57 -12.02 18.62
CA GLU A 250 0.28 -12.05 19.32
C GLU A 250 -0.72 -12.97 18.60
N LYS A 251 -0.81 -12.86 17.26
CA LYS A 251 -1.75 -13.61 16.43
C LYS A 251 -1.23 -14.96 15.93
N GLN A 252 -0.03 -15.37 16.33
CA GLN A 252 0.60 -16.64 15.93
C GLN A 252 0.65 -16.85 14.40
N GLY A 253 1.06 -15.82 13.67
CA GLY A 253 1.22 -15.89 12.22
C GLY A 253 1.58 -14.54 11.62
N ASP A 254 2.29 -14.54 10.49
CA ASP A 254 2.67 -13.29 9.82
C ASP A 254 1.41 -12.51 9.37
N GLN A 255 1.26 -11.30 9.90
CA GLN A 255 0.13 -10.44 9.57
C GLN A 255 0.30 -9.70 8.25
N GLY A 256 1.52 -9.60 7.70
CA GLY A 256 1.81 -8.87 6.47
C GLY A 256 2.04 -7.37 6.69
N TYR A 257 2.65 -6.73 5.70
CA TYR A 257 3.03 -5.32 5.71
C TYR A 257 1.82 -4.38 5.63
N LEU A 258 0.81 -4.72 4.82
CA LEU A 258 -0.39 -3.89 4.64
C LEU A 258 -1.17 -3.76 5.95
N TYR A 259 -1.41 -4.88 6.63
CA TYR A 259 -2.07 -4.85 7.94
C TYR A 259 -1.25 -4.04 8.92
N ALA A 260 0.06 -4.32 9.00
CA ALA A 260 0.94 -3.68 9.98
C ALA A 260 0.97 -2.16 9.83
N VAL A 261 1.12 -1.62 8.61
CA VAL A 261 1.16 -0.17 8.41
C VAL A 261 -0.18 0.49 8.70
N ILE A 262 -1.31 -0.11 8.30
CA ILE A 262 -2.65 0.42 8.60
C ILE A 262 -2.90 0.39 10.11
N ASP A 263 -2.58 -0.73 10.76
CA ASP A 263 -2.78 -0.92 12.20
C ASP A 263 -1.90 0.02 13.02
N PHE A 264 -0.64 0.23 12.60
CA PHE A 264 0.28 1.17 13.22
C PHE A 264 -0.24 2.62 13.11
N VAL A 265 -0.62 3.06 11.91
CA VAL A 265 -1.21 4.40 11.70
C VAL A 265 -2.47 4.59 12.56
N ASN A 266 -3.36 3.60 12.56
CA ASN A 266 -4.58 3.65 13.36
C ASN A 266 -4.30 3.62 14.87
N MET A 267 -3.27 2.91 15.32
CA MET A 267 -2.85 2.89 16.72
C MET A 267 -2.41 4.28 17.17
N VAL A 268 -1.50 4.91 16.43
CA VAL A 268 -1.00 6.26 16.75
C VAL A 268 -2.13 7.27 16.74
N LYS A 269 -2.95 7.29 15.68
CA LYS A 269 -4.10 8.20 15.57
C LYS A 269 -5.14 7.98 16.67
N THR A 270 -5.38 6.72 17.06
CA THR A 270 -6.32 6.41 18.15
C THR A 270 -5.78 6.82 19.53
N ASN A 271 -4.46 6.76 19.73
CA ASN A 271 -3.82 7.22 20.96
C ASN A 271 -3.86 8.76 21.07
N GLU A 272 -3.78 9.48 19.95
CA GLU A 272 -3.99 10.93 19.91
C GLU A 272 -5.48 11.29 20.11
N ASP A 273 -6.36 10.71 19.30
CA ASP A 273 -7.81 10.90 19.36
C ASP A 273 -8.54 9.58 19.08
N ILE A 274 -9.23 9.10 20.10
CA ILE A 274 -10.01 7.86 20.06
C ILE A 274 -11.23 7.94 19.13
N SER A 275 -11.58 9.11 18.59
CA SER A 275 -12.65 9.27 17.60
C SER A 275 -12.59 8.21 16.50
N LEU A 276 -13.74 7.59 16.17
CA LEU A 276 -13.85 6.59 15.10
C LEU A 276 -13.44 7.16 13.73
N ALA A 277 -13.58 8.47 13.54
CA ALA A 277 -13.25 9.15 12.29
C ALA A 277 -11.74 9.39 12.10
N ASN A 278 -10.96 9.46 13.20
CA ASN A 278 -9.50 9.68 13.11
C ASN A 278 -8.77 8.38 12.74
N LYS A 279 -8.76 8.04 11.45
CA LYS A 279 -8.23 6.77 10.93
C LYS A 279 -7.23 6.96 9.80
N CYS A 280 -6.61 5.87 9.37
CA CYS A 280 -5.71 5.81 8.23
C CYS A 280 -6.41 6.31 6.96
N ILE A 281 -5.74 7.22 6.24
CA ILE A 281 -6.21 7.82 4.99
C ILE A 281 -5.58 7.04 3.83
N ILE A 282 -6.38 6.82 2.78
CA ILE A 282 -5.95 6.19 1.52
C ILE A 282 -6.15 7.22 0.39
N PRO A 283 -5.15 8.07 0.10
CA PRO A 283 -5.24 8.99 -1.03
C PRO A 283 -5.27 8.25 -2.36
N ASP A 284 -6.02 8.77 -3.34
CA ASP A 284 -6.14 8.15 -4.66
C ASP A 284 -4.77 8.01 -5.36
N GLU A 285 -3.89 9.01 -5.27
CA GLU A 285 -2.54 8.95 -5.85
C GLU A 285 -1.64 7.84 -5.26
N ARG A 286 -1.96 7.38 -4.05
CA ARG A 286 -1.17 6.40 -3.27
C ARG A 286 -1.86 5.06 -3.13
N ARG A 287 -3.09 4.90 -3.64
CA ARG A 287 -3.85 3.63 -3.60
C ARG A 287 -3.05 2.45 -4.15
N LYS A 288 -2.20 2.68 -5.16
CA LYS A 288 -1.31 1.67 -5.75
C LYS A 288 -0.32 1.07 -4.74
N ASP A 289 0.13 1.85 -3.76
CA ASP A 289 1.12 1.43 -2.76
C ASP A 289 0.46 0.41 -1.80
N PHE A 290 -0.77 0.69 -1.35
CA PHE A 290 -1.59 -0.26 -0.58
C PHE A 290 -1.88 -1.55 -1.34
N LEU A 291 -2.27 -1.45 -2.62
CA LEU A 291 -2.55 -2.62 -3.46
C LEU A 291 -1.29 -3.46 -3.70
N LYS A 292 -0.12 -2.82 -3.83
CA LYS A 292 1.15 -3.52 -3.95
C LYS A 292 1.48 -4.30 -2.67
N LEU A 293 1.37 -3.68 -1.49
CA LEU A 293 1.57 -4.38 -0.22
C LEU A 293 0.58 -5.53 -0.05
N ARG A 294 -0.70 -5.31 -0.41
CA ARG A 294 -1.73 -6.37 -0.40
C ARG A 294 -1.31 -7.58 -1.23
N LYS A 295 -0.82 -7.34 -2.44
CA LYS A 295 -0.37 -8.39 -3.36
C LYS A 295 0.82 -9.15 -2.77
N THR A 296 1.82 -8.43 -2.27
CA THR A 296 3.02 -9.05 -1.68
C THR A 296 2.67 -9.88 -0.44
N ASP A 297 1.81 -9.37 0.45
CA ASP A 297 1.38 -10.10 1.65
C ASP A 297 0.65 -11.40 1.31
N ARG A 298 -0.19 -11.38 0.27
CA ARG A 298 -0.87 -12.59 -0.23
C ARG A 298 0.13 -13.60 -0.75
N GLU A 299 1.05 -13.17 -1.60
CA GLU A 299 2.09 -14.04 -2.15
C GLU A 299 2.95 -14.67 -1.03
N MET A 300 3.34 -13.88 -0.02
CA MET A 300 4.14 -14.40 1.09
C MET A 300 3.44 -15.50 1.90
N LYS A 301 2.11 -15.44 2.02
CA LYS A 301 1.31 -16.45 2.73
C LYS A 301 1.02 -17.69 1.89
N LEU A 302 1.00 -17.56 0.57
CA LEU A 302 0.67 -18.65 -0.33
C LEU A 302 1.84 -19.66 -0.45
N PRO A 303 1.54 -20.96 -0.60
CA PRO A 303 2.55 -21.93 -0.96
C PRO A 303 3.01 -21.69 -2.40
N ARG A 304 4.23 -22.13 -2.73
CA ARG A 304 4.89 -21.84 -4.01
C ARG A 304 4.05 -22.28 -5.21
N GLU A 305 3.43 -23.44 -5.12
CA GLU A 305 2.59 -24.03 -6.16
C GLU A 305 1.41 -23.13 -6.53
N ARG A 306 0.89 -22.36 -5.57
CA ARG A 306 -0.21 -21.41 -5.79
C ARG A 306 0.25 -20.17 -6.54
N ILE A 307 1.45 -19.69 -6.26
CA ILE A 307 2.05 -18.57 -6.99
C ILE A 307 2.36 -19.00 -8.42
N GLU A 308 3.06 -20.12 -8.59
CA GLU A 308 3.37 -20.70 -9.90
C GLU A 308 2.08 -20.98 -10.69
N GLY A 309 1.05 -21.49 -10.02
CA GLY A 309 -0.27 -21.71 -10.62
C GLY A 309 -0.90 -20.42 -11.17
N ASN A 310 -0.83 -19.31 -10.44
CA ASN A 310 -1.33 -18.02 -10.91
C ASN A 310 -0.50 -17.48 -12.09
N GLU A 311 0.82 -17.69 -12.08
CA GLU A 311 1.69 -17.31 -13.21
C GLU A 311 1.40 -18.16 -14.46
N ILE A 312 1.19 -19.47 -14.30
CA ILE A 312 0.76 -20.38 -15.36
C ILE A 312 -0.59 -19.93 -15.93
N LEU A 313 -1.55 -19.60 -15.06
CA LEU A 313 -2.85 -19.05 -15.43
C LEU A 313 -2.69 -17.78 -16.28
N LEU A 314 -1.93 -16.80 -15.79
CA LEU A 314 -1.68 -15.56 -16.52
C LEU A 314 -1.00 -15.81 -17.86
N LYS A 315 0.03 -16.68 -17.90
CA LYS A 315 0.78 -16.98 -19.11
C LYS A 315 -0.06 -17.69 -20.19
N ILE A 316 -0.93 -18.61 -19.78
CA ILE A 316 -1.76 -19.40 -20.72
C ILE A 316 -3.00 -18.61 -21.16
N THR A 317 -3.66 -17.92 -20.23
CA THR A 317 -4.96 -17.28 -20.47
C THR A 317 -4.84 -15.79 -20.82
N GLY A 318 -3.72 -15.15 -20.48
CA GLY A 318 -3.53 -13.70 -20.55
C GLY A 318 -4.27 -12.94 -19.43
N ILE A 319 -4.85 -13.63 -18.45
CA ILE A 319 -5.72 -13.05 -17.41
C ILE A 319 -5.08 -13.24 -16.04
N ASP A 320 -4.92 -12.14 -15.28
CA ASP A 320 -4.53 -12.20 -13.87
C ASP A 320 -5.77 -12.42 -13.01
N PHE A 321 -5.88 -13.60 -12.39
CA PHE A 321 -6.96 -13.93 -11.44
C PHE A 321 -6.63 -13.50 -10.00
N GLU A 322 -5.57 -12.71 -9.79
CA GLU A 322 -5.24 -12.08 -8.50
C GLU A 322 -5.11 -13.07 -7.34
N TYR A 323 -4.57 -14.27 -7.62
CA TYR A 323 -4.41 -15.35 -6.66
C TYR A 323 -5.72 -15.87 -6.04
N ASN A 324 -6.85 -15.68 -6.73
CA ASN A 324 -8.16 -16.15 -6.28
C ASN A 324 -8.15 -17.66 -5.96
N ASP A 325 -8.28 -18.00 -4.67
CA ASP A 325 -8.25 -19.38 -4.15
C ASP A 325 -9.25 -20.27 -4.86
N PHE A 326 -10.47 -19.76 -4.99
CA PHE A 326 -11.56 -20.45 -5.64
C PHE A 326 -11.21 -20.85 -7.09
N THR A 327 -10.58 -19.97 -7.86
CA THR A 327 -10.21 -20.24 -9.27
C THR A 327 -9.17 -21.35 -9.37
N TYR A 328 -8.13 -21.29 -8.53
CA TYR A 328 -7.11 -22.33 -8.48
C TYR A 328 -7.71 -23.68 -8.08
N GLU A 329 -8.50 -23.72 -7.01
CA GLU A 329 -9.15 -24.94 -6.53
C GLU A 329 -10.10 -25.55 -7.57
N MET A 330 -10.86 -24.71 -8.27
CA MET A 330 -11.72 -25.15 -9.36
C MET A 330 -10.92 -25.83 -10.47
N ILE A 331 -9.76 -25.29 -10.86
CA ILE A 331 -8.90 -25.88 -11.89
C ILE A 331 -8.23 -27.16 -11.37
N GLU A 332 -7.80 -27.20 -10.12
CA GLU A 332 -7.27 -28.42 -9.50
C GLU A 332 -8.32 -29.53 -9.44
N ASN A 333 -9.56 -29.20 -9.08
CA ASN A 333 -10.66 -30.15 -9.10
C ASN A 333 -10.97 -30.62 -10.52
N PHE A 334 -10.99 -29.71 -11.49
CA PHE A 334 -11.11 -30.04 -12.92
C PHE A 334 -9.98 -31.00 -13.35
N ARG A 335 -8.73 -30.70 -12.99
CA ARG A 335 -7.56 -31.54 -13.26
C ARG A 335 -7.75 -32.96 -12.73
N LYS A 336 -8.20 -33.10 -11.47
CA LYS A 336 -8.43 -34.38 -10.81
C LYS A 336 -9.56 -35.18 -11.46
N ILE A 337 -10.70 -34.54 -11.74
CA ILE A 337 -11.88 -35.18 -12.37
C ILE A 337 -11.52 -35.72 -13.75
N TYR A 338 -10.84 -34.93 -14.57
CA TYR A 338 -10.46 -35.30 -15.94
C TYR A 338 -9.11 -36.03 -16.03
N LYS A 339 -8.47 -36.35 -14.89
CA LYS A 339 -7.19 -37.05 -14.80
C LYS A 339 -6.09 -36.43 -15.68
N ILE A 340 -5.99 -35.10 -15.67
CA ILE A 340 -5.00 -34.35 -16.45
C ILE A 340 -3.67 -34.31 -15.67
N GLU A 341 -2.59 -34.67 -16.34
CA GLU A 341 -1.28 -34.89 -15.73
C GLU A 341 -0.70 -33.63 -15.06
N THR A 342 -0.64 -32.51 -15.78
CA THR A 342 -0.02 -31.26 -15.30
C THR A 342 -1.05 -30.16 -15.06
N PHE A 343 -0.77 -29.26 -14.12
CA PHE A 343 -1.62 -28.08 -13.89
C PHE A 343 -1.69 -27.18 -15.12
N ALA A 344 -0.59 -26.98 -15.84
CA ALA A 344 -0.58 -26.20 -17.08
C ALA A 344 -1.53 -26.76 -18.16
N ASN A 345 -1.55 -28.09 -18.35
CA ASN A 345 -2.49 -28.72 -19.28
C ASN A 345 -3.95 -28.59 -18.79
N ALA A 346 -4.16 -28.64 -17.46
CA ALA A 346 -5.47 -28.44 -16.87
C ALA A 346 -5.96 -26.99 -17.06
N VAL A 347 -5.10 -26.00 -16.85
CA VAL A 347 -5.39 -24.58 -17.10
C VAL A 347 -5.77 -24.37 -18.56
N LYS A 348 -4.98 -24.89 -19.50
CA LYS A 348 -5.27 -24.76 -20.94
C LYS A 348 -6.65 -25.35 -21.27
N LYS A 349 -6.89 -26.60 -20.85
CA LYS A 349 -8.14 -27.30 -21.13
C LYS A 349 -9.34 -26.64 -20.44
N TRP A 350 -9.21 -26.24 -19.18
CA TRP A 350 -10.22 -25.50 -18.44
C TRP A 350 -10.53 -24.16 -19.10
N TYR A 351 -9.51 -23.43 -19.55
CA TYR A 351 -9.69 -22.16 -20.24
C TYR A 351 -10.46 -22.33 -21.56
N GLU A 352 -10.09 -23.33 -22.37
CA GLU A 352 -10.74 -23.62 -23.65
C GLU A 352 -12.16 -24.18 -23.51
N GLU A 353 -12.36 -25.13 -22.59
CA GLU A 353 -13.61 -25.90 -22.48
C GLU A 353 -14.60 -25.32 -21.46
N VAL A 354 -14.13 -24.55 -20.47
CA VAL A 354 -14.98 -23.98 -19.42
C VAL A 354 -15.07 -22.47 -19.57
N TYR A 355 -13.95 -21.75 -19.40
CA TYR A 355 -13.94 -20.28 -19.38
C TYR A 355 -14.44 -19.67 -20.70
N ILE A 356 -13.80 -20.02 -21.82
CA ILE A 356 -14.19 -19.57 -23.15
C ILE A 356 -15.59 -20.04 -23.51
N HIS A 357 -15.96 -21.27 -23.12
CA HIS A 357 -17.25 -21.83 -23.47
C HIS A 357 -18.42 -21.13 -22.76
N ILE A 358 -18.27 -20.82 -21.46
CA ILE A 358 -19.22 -20.03 -20.68
C ILE A 358 -19.41 -18.64 -21.32
N LEU A 359 -18.30 -17.94 -21.59
CA LEU A 359 -18.37 -16.61 -22.20
C LEU A 359 -18.98 -16.65 -23.60
N LYS A 360 -18.55 -17.58 -24.47
CA LYS A 360 -19.14 -17.74 -25.80
C LYS A 360 -20.63 -18.04 -25.74
N TYR A 361 -21.07 -18.90 -24.81
CA TYR A 361 -22.48 -19.22 -24.65
C TYR A 361 -23.27 -18.00 -24.20
N PHE A 362 -22.79 -17.25 -23.19
CA PHE A 362 -23.38 -15.97 -22.78
C PHE A 362 -23.51 -15.00 -23.97
N LEU A 363 -22.42 -14.77 -24.71
CA LEU A 363 -22.41 -13.89 -25.88
C LEU A 363 -23.44 -14.33 -26.95
N ILE A 364 -23.50 -15.63 -27.27
CA ILE A 364 -24.44 -16.17 -28.27
C ILE A 364 -25.88 -15.98 -27.80
N LYS A 365 -26.18 -16.22 -26.53
CA LYS A 365 -27.54 -16.08 -26.00
C LYS A 365 -27.98 -14.63 -25.94
N VAL A 366 -27.12 -13.73 -25.46
CA VAL A 366 -27.42 -12.29 -25.46
C VAL A 366 -27.58 -11.74 -26.87
N LYS A 367 -26.79 -12.18 -27.85
CA LYS A 367 -26.95 -11.78 -29.27
C LYS A 367 -28.29 -12.20 -29.89
N LYS A 368 -28.94 -13.24 -29.36
CA LYS A 368 -30.27 -13.69 -29.79
C LYS A 368 -31.42 -12.91 -29.15
N LEU A 369 -31.14 -12.08 -28.13
CA LEU A 369 -32.14 -11.21 -27.54
C LEU A 369 -32.50 -10.05 -28.50
N PRO A 370 -33.70 -9.44 -28.34
CA PRO A 370 -34.07 -8.22 -29.06
C PRO A 370 -32.97 -7.14 -29.04
N GLU A 371 -32.90 -6.33 -30.09
CA GLU A 371 -31.87 -5.30 -30.27
C GLU A 371 -31.71 -4.38 -29.05
N LYS A 372 -32.82 -4.07 -28.36
CA LYS A 372 -32.81 -3.26 -27.14
C LYS A 372 -31.88 -3.80 -26.04
N TYR A 373 -31.62 -5.12 -26.01
CA TYR A 373 -30.69 -5.77 -25.09
C TYR A 373 -29.34 -6.07 -25.70
N SER A 374 -29.32 -6.64 -26.91
CA SER A 374 -28.10 -7.15 -27.53
C SER A 374 -27.12 -6.04 -27.93
N ARG A 375 -27.61 -4.82 -28.20
CA ARG A 375 -26.77 -3.65 -28.49
C ARG A 375 -25.86 -3.23 -27.33
N TYR A 376 -26.17 -3.64 -26.10
CA TYR A 376 -25.37 -3.32 -24.91
C TYR A 376 -24.24 -4.31 -24.65
N LEU A 377 -24.14 -5.39 -25.44
CA LEU A 377 -23.04 -6.35 -25.32
C LEU A 377 -21.66 -5.68 -25.50
N LYS A 378 -21.59 -4.63 -26.32
CA LYS A 378 -20.37 -3.82 -26.50
C LYS A 378 -19.88 -3.14 -25.22
N LEU A 379 -20.69 -3.00 -24.17
CA LEU A 379 -20.25 -2.45 -22.87
C LEU A 379 -19.23 -3.36 -22.19
N PHE A 380 -19.31 -4.66 -22.46
CA PHE A 380 -18.50 -5.68 -21.81
C PHE A 380 -17.22 -5.99 -22.58
N THR A 381 -16.94 -5.27 -23.66
CA THR A 381 -15.70 -5.43 -24.44
C THR A 381 -14.48 -5.23 -23.51
N GLY A 382 -13.60 -6.23 -23.43
CA GLY A 382 -12.43 -6.21 -22.55
C GLY A 382 -12.72 -6.47 -21.06
N ASN A 383 -13.95 -6.87 -20.71
CA ASN A 383 -14.36 -7.18 -19.33
C ASN A 383 -14.72 -8.67 -19.14
N ASP A 384 -14.16 -9.55 -19.97
CA ASP A 384 -14.44 -10.98 -19.99
C ASP A 384 -14.23 -11.65 -18.61
N LYS A 385 -13.15 -11.31 -17.91
CA LYS A 385 -12.87 -11.76 -16.53
C LYS A 385 -14.03 -11.42 -15.61
N ARG A 386 -14.49 -10.17 -15.65
CA ARG A 386 -15.53 -9.67 -14.74
C ARG A 386 -16.88 -10.31 -15.02
N ILE A 387 -17.25 -10.50 -16.29
CA ILE A 387 -18.48 -11.23 -16.64
C ILE A 387 -18.43 -12.68 -16.20
N PHE A 388 -17.28 -13.35 -16.38
CA PHE A 388 -17.08 -14.70 -15.88
C PHE A 388 -17.27 -14.76 -14.35
N GLU A 389 -16.66 -13.83 -13.61
CA GLU A 389 -16.81 -13.69 -12.16
C GLU A 389 -18.26 -13.41 -11.75
N SER A 390 -18.98 -12.54 -12.47
CA SER A 390 -20.40 -12.25 -12.22
C SER A 390 -21.29 -13.49 -12.37
N ILE A 391 -21.15 -14.23 -13.47
CA ILE A 391 -21.90 -15.47 -13.71
C ILE A 391 -21.57 -16.50 -12.64
N TYR A 392 -20.30 -16.59 -12.26
CA TYR A 392 -19.84 -17.53 -11.24
C TYR A 392 -20.37 -17.17 -9.84
N ASN A 393 -20.29 -15.90 -9.45
CA ASN A 393 -20.83 -15.38 -8.19
C ASN A 393 -22.34 -15.57 -8.12
N PHE A 394 -23.07 -15.30 -9.20
CA PHE A 394 -24.50 -15.60 -9.30
C PHE A 394 -24.77 -17.08 -9.04
N ARG A 395 -24.01 -18.00 -9.66
CA ARG A 395 -24.13 -19.45 -9.41
C ARG A 395 -23.93 -19.78 -7.93
N ARG A 396 -22.90 -19.22 -7.31
CA ARG A 396 -22.56 -19.44 -5.90
C ARG A 396 -23.71 -19.00 -4.99
N LEU A 397 -24.18 -17.77 -5.14
CA LEU A 397 -25.24 -17.21 -4.31
C LEU A 397 -26.58 -17.94 -4.53
N HIS A 398 -26.93 -18.25 -5.77
CA HIS A 398 -28.24 -18.80 -6.12
C HIS A 398 -28.34 -20.33 -5.90
N TYR A 399 -27.24 -21.10 -5.98
CA TYR A 399 -27.31 -22.57 -5.94
C TYR A 399 -26.58 -23.24 -4.76
N TYR A 400 -25.65 -22.56 -4.07
CA TYR A 400 -24.94 -23.16 -2.93
C TYR A 400 -25.58 -22.87 -1.56
N TYR A 401 -26.47 -21.88 -1.45
CA TYR A 401 -27.21 -21.61 -0.20
C TYR A 401 -28.38 -22.59 0.03
N GLY A 402 -28.27 -23.88 -0.33
CA GLY A 402 -29.23 -24.94 0.03
C GLY A 402 -28.82 -25.65 1.33
N ASP A 403 -29.77 -25.96 2.22
CA ASP A 403 -29.60 -26.43 3.62
C ASP A 403 -28.76 -27.70 3.88
N LYS A 404 -28.08 -28.28 2.88
CA LYS A 404 -27.30 -29.52 3.07
C LYS A 404 -25.96 -29.57 2.36
N GLY A 405 -25.51 -28.52 1.69
CA GLY A 405 -24.28 -28.58 0.88
C GLY A 405 -24.32 -29.65 -0.21
N GLU A 406 -25.50 -30.22 -0.51
CA GLU A 406 -25.69 -31.12 -1.64
C GLU A 406 -25.68 -30.28 -2.91
N GLU A 407 -24.77 -30.64 -3.81
CA GLU A 407 -24.67 -30.08 -5.15
C GLU A 407 -26.05 -30.22 -5.84
N ARG A 408 -26.87 -29.17 -5.85
CA ARG A 408 -27.88 -29.07 -6.91
C ARG A 408 -27.07 -28.93 -8.18
N LEU A 409 -26.93 -30.03 -8.91
CA LEU A 409 -26.36 -30.10 -10.26
C LEU A 409 -27.20 -29.25 -11.22
N VAL A 410 -27.15 -27.93 -11.07
CA VAL A 410 -27.67 -27.00 -12.06
C VAL A 410 -26.62 -26.92 -13.15
N ASP A 411 -27.00 -27.39 -14.35
CA ASP A 411 -26.19 -27.29 -15.55
C ASP A 411 -25.76 -25.83 -15.79
N TRP A 412 -24.48 -25.62 -16.09
CA TRP A 412 -23.89 -24.29 -16.30
C TRP A 412 -24.62 -23.48 -17.38
N LYS A 413 -25.26 -24.16 -18.36
CA LYS A 413 -26.13 -23.51 -19.35
C LYS A 413 -27.34 -22.84 -18.71
N ASN A 414 -27.98 -23.50 -17.76
CA ASN A 414 -29.12 -22.94 -17.03
C ASN A 414 -28.67 -21.80 -16.13
N THR A 415 -27.51 -21.91 -15.47
CA THR A 415 -26.92 -20.79 -14.72
C THR A 415 -26.75 -19.55 -15.59
N ILE A 416 -26.20 -19.69 -16.80
CA ILE A 416 -26.02 -18.55 -17.71
C ILE A 416 -27.37 -17.99 -18.17
N LEU A 417 -28.34 -18.85 -18.52
CA LEU A 417 -29.66 -18.39 -18.94
C LEU A 417 -30.38 -17.63 -17.82
N ASN A 418 -30.30 -18.13 -16.58
CA ASN A 418 -30.89 -17.47 -15.41
C ASN A 418 -30.16 -16.16 -15.10
N TYR A 419 -28.83 -16.12 -15.14
CA TYR A 419 -28.09 -14.86 -15.02
C TYR A 419 -28.51 -13.84 -16.10
N ILE A 420 -28.71 -14.28 -17.35
CA ILE A 420 -29.17 -13.39 -18.42
C ILE A 420 -30.56 -12.82 -18.11
N VAL A 421 -31.49 -13.66 -17.65
CA VAL A 421 -32.88 -13.26 -17.39
C VAL A 421 -33.00 -12.41 -16.12
N GLU A 422 -32.32 -12.80 -15.06
CA GLU A 422 -32.48 -12.22 -13.73
C GLU A 422 -31.58 -11.00 -13.50
N ILE A 423 -30.38 -10.99 -14.09
CA ILE A 423 -29.40 -9.92 -13.90
C ILE A 423 -29.29 -9.08 -15.17
N TYR A 424 -28.78 -9.65 -16.27
CA TYR A 424 -28.42 -8.87 -17.45
C TYR A 424 -29.62 -8.11 -18.04
N ILE A 425 -30.73 -8.80 -18.33
CA ILE A 425 -31.91 -8.19 -18.95
C ILE A 425 -32.50 -7.09 -18.08
N ASN A 426 -32.64 -7.34 -16.78
CA ASN A 426 -33.25 -6.37 -15.87
C ASN A 426 -32.40 -5.11 -15.72
N ILE A 427 -31.08 -5.25 -15.58
CA ILE A 427 -30.18 -4.09 -15.49
C ILE A 427 -30.14 -3.33 -16.83
N ILE A 428 -30.11 -4.03 -17.96
CA ILE A 428 -30.06 -3.38 -19.28
C ILE A 428 -31.37 -2.69 -19.65
N ASP A 429 -32.54 -3.27 -19.35
CA ASP A 429 -33.83 -2.57 -19.53
C ASP A 429 -33.80 -1.24 -18.77
N GLY A 430 -33.32 -1.30 -17.54
CA GLY A 430 -33.11 -0.12 -16.73
C GLY A 430 -32.20 0.94 -17.34
N ILE A 431 -30.98 0.56 -17.71
CA ILE A 431 -30.03 1.46 -18.38
C ILE A 431 -30.63 2.04 -19.66
N ALA A 432 -31.41 1.26 -20.42
CA ALA A 432 -32.04 1.69 -21.66
C ALA A 432 -33.16 2.71 -21.46
N GLU A 433 -33.88 2.62 -20.35
CA GLU A 433 -34.92 3.57 -19.93
C GLU A 433 -34.35 4.85 -19.31
N SER A 434 -33.06 4.83 -18.97
CA SER A 434 -32.33 5.95 -18.36
C SER A 434 -31.68 6.91 -19.36
N SER A 435 -31.34 8.12 -18.90
CA SER A 435 -30.49 9.07 -19.64
C SER A 435 -28.98 8.85 -19.46
N VAL A 436 -28.56 7.68 -18.96
CA VAL A 436 -27.13 7.37 -18.69
C VAL A 436 -26.33 7.35 -19.99
N SER A 437 -25.24 8.11 -20.00
CA SER A 437 -24.29 8.07 -21.12
C SER A 437 -23.64 6.69 -21.24
N TYR A 438 -23.45 6.23 -22.47
CA TYR A 438 -22.83 4.93 -22.76
C TYR A 438 -21.48 4.72 -22.03
N ALA A 439 -20.68 5.76 -21.86
CA ALA A 439 -19.39 5.71 -21.15
C ALA A 439 -19.50 5.34 -19.65
N LYS A 440 -20.63 5.65 -19.00
CA LYS A 440 -20.89 5.36 -17.58
C LYS A 440 -21.72 4.09 -17.38
N ALA A 441 -22.32 3.55 -18.44
CA ALA A 441 -23.27 2.47 -18.35
C ALA A 441 -22.67 1.16 -17.80
N ILE A 442 -21.38 0.90 -18.05
CA ILE A 442 -20.70 -0.29 -17.51
C ILE A 442 -20.49 -0.19 -15.99
N ASP A 443 -20.13 0.99 -15.49
CA ASP A 443 -20.00 1.21 -14.04
C ASP A 443 -21.36 1.11 -13.37
N VAL A 444 -22.39 1.70 -13.97
CA VAL A 444 -23.79 1.55 -13.51
C VAL A 444 -24.20 0.08 -13.50
N TYR A 445 -23.91 -0.68 -14.56
CA TYR A 445 -24.26 -2.10 -14.64
C TYR A 445 -23.72 -2.87 -13.44
N TYR A 446 -22.42 -2.74 -13.15
CA TYR A 446 -21.81 -3.49 -12.07
C TYR A 446 -22.15 -2.96 -10.68
N THR A 447 -22.47 -1.69 -10.54
CA THR A 447 -23.04 -1.17 -9.29
C THR A 447 -24.39 -1.81 -9.02
N VAL A 448 -25.30 -1.82 -10.00
CA VAL A 448 -26.63 -2.45 -9.84
C VAL A 448 -26.50 -3.97 -9.67
N GLU A 449 -25.57 -4.63 -10.35
CA GLU A 449 -25.31 -6.06 -10.14
C GLU A 449 -24.90 -6.38 -8.70
N LYS A 450 -24.03 -5.56 -8.11
CA LYS A 450 -23.65 -5.71 -6.69
C LYS A 450 -24.88 -5.68 -5.79
N GLU A 451 -25.81 -4.76 -6.06
CA GLU A 451 -27.08 -4.65 -5.33
C GLU A 451 -27.97 -5.90 -5.50
N TYR A 452 -28.02 -6.47 -6.71
CA TYR A 452 -28.68 -7.77 -6.93
C TYR A 452 -28.03 -8.90 -6.13
N PHE A 453 -26.69 -8.96 -6.10
CA PHE A 453 -25.97 -9.98 -5.34
C PHE A 453 -26.16 -9.81 -3.83
N TYR A 454 -26.32 -8.58 -3.36
CA TYR A 454 -26.70 -8.30 -1.98
C TYR A 454 -28.09 -8.89 -1.64
N LEU A 455 -29.07 -8.74 -2.52
CA LEU A 455 -30.39 -9.36 -2.35
C LEU A 455 -30.31 -10.88 -2.31
N LEU A 456 -29.60 -11.50 -3.26
CA LEU A 456 -29.39 -12.94 -3.31
C LEU A 456 -28.69 -13.46 -2.04
N LYS A 457 -27.69 -12.74 -1.54
CA LYS A 457 -27.01 -13.09 -0.29
C LYS A 457 -27.95 -13.13 0.91
N ASN A 458 -28.95 -12.24 0.94
CA ASN A 458 -29.93 -12.14 2.03
C ASN A 458 -31.25 -12.89 1.76
N GLU A 459 -31.33 -13.66 0.67
CA GLU A 459 -32.55 -14.30 0.16
C GLU A 459 -33.27 -15.13 1.23
N LYS A 460 -32.53 -15.97 1.97
CA LYS A 460 -33.10 -16.80 3.04
C LYS A 460 -33.74 -15.99 4.15
N ILE A 461 -33.09 -14.91 4.58
CA ILE A 461 -33.59 -14.05 5.66
C ILE A 461 -34.87 -13.38 5.18
N LEU A 462 -34.85 -12.79 3.98
CA LEU A 462 -36.01 -12.18 3.32
C LEU A 462 -37.19 -13.16 3.18
N ALA A 463 -36.92 -14.39 2.72
CA ALA A 463 -37.92 -15.44 2.56
C ALA A 463 -38.53 -15.87 3.90
N SER A 464 -37.70 -16.04 4.94
CA SER A 464 -38.16 -16.39 6.30
C SER A 464 -39.11 -15.34 6.90
N GLU A 465 -39.00 -14.10 6.42
CA GLU A 465 -39.80 -12.96 6.86
C GLU A 465 -41.03 -12.73 5.99
N LYS A 466 -41.30 -13.64 5.04
CA LYS A 466 -42.37 -13.53 4.05
C LYS A 466 -42.28 -12.25 3.22
N LYS A 467 -41.09 -11.65 3.11
CA LYS A 467 -40.81 -10.62 2.13
C LYS A 467 -40.72 -11.35 0.78
N ASN A 468 -41.72 -11.15 -0.07
CA ASN A 468 -41.79 -11.85 -1.35
C ASN A 468 -40.53 -11.57 -2.17
N LEU A 469 -39.83 -12.65 -2.53
CA LEU A 469 -38.68 -12.71 -3.45
C LEU A 469 -39.01 -12.34 -4.90
N ASN A 470 -40.21 -11.85 -5.14
CA ASN A 470 -40.63 -11.56 -6.48
C ASN A 470 -39.83 -10.33 -6.90
N TYR A 471 -38.77 -10.55 -7.69
CA TYR A 471 -37.97 -9.53 -8.38
C TYR A 471 -38.85 -8.51 -9.14
N SER A 472 -40.15 -8.79 -9.27
CA SER A 472 -41.19 -7.84 -9.62
C SER A 472 -41.28 -6.62 -8.69
N LYS A 473 -40.80 -6.64 -7.44
CA LYS A 473 -40.74 -5.43 -6.59
C LYS A 473 -39.55 -4.52 -6.88
N ILE A 474 -38.47 -5.03 -7.46
CA ILE A 474 -37.44 -4.20 -8.11
C ILE A 474 -38.05 -3.49 -9.34
N LYS A 475 -39.14 -4.03 -9.90
CA LYS A 475 -39.98 -3.40 -10.94
C LYS A 475 -41.15 -2.55 -10.40
N GLU A 476 -41.70 -2.83 -9.21
CA GLU A 476 -42.75 -2.00 -8.54
C GLU A 476 -42.18 -0.83 -7.74
N VAL A 477 -40.87 -0.84 -7.44
CA VAL A 477 -40.12 0.41 -7.37
C VAL A 477 -40.19 0.98 -8.77
N GLU A 478 -41.24 1.75 -9.05
CA GLU A 478 -41.49 2.48 -10.29
C GLU A 478 -40.30 3.37 -10.71
N SER A 479 -39.17 3.39 -9.98
CA SER A 479 -38.18 4.45 -9.96
C SER A 479 -36.72 4.06 -9.81
N ILE A 480 -36.27 2.85 -10.19
CA ILE A 480 -34.82 2.68 -10.41
C ILE A 480 -34.33 3.65 -11.51
N PHE A 481 -35.24 4.02 -12.43
CA PHE A 481 -34.97 4.96 -13.53
C PHE A 481 -35.95 6.14 -13.65
N SER A 482 -37.13 6.11 -13.01
CA SER A 482 -38.08 7.25 -13.00
C SER A 482 -37.86 8.27 -11.88
N LEU A 483 -37.09 7.93 -10.84
CA LEU A 483 -36.47 8.95 -9.99
C LEU A 483 -35.29 9.50 -10.79
N ASN A 484 -35.23 10.83 -10.90
CA ASN A 484 -34.15 11.62 -11.48
C ASN A 484 -32.77 11.28 -10.83
N TRP A 485 -32.19 10.11 -11.09
CA TRP A 485 -30.87 9.71 -10.61
C TRP A 485 -29.77 10.64 -11.19
N PHE A 486 -30.05 11.32 -12.30
CA PHE A 486 -29.09 12.22 -12.97
C PHE A 486 -29.53 13.69 -13.01
N GLY A 487 -30.52 14.09 -12.22
CA GLY A 487 -31.03 15.47 -12.16
C GLY A 487 -30.88 16.11 -10.77
N LYS A 488 -29.87 16.99 -10.63
CA LYS A 488 -29.62 17.96 -9.53
C LYS A 488 -30.23 17.63 -8.15
N LYS A 489 -29.33 17.25 -7.21
CA LYS A 489 -29.42 17.15 -5.74
C LYS A 489 -29.64 15.71 -5.19
N PHE A 490 -28.54 14.94 -5.15
CA PHE A 490 -28.44 13.58 -4.61
C PHE A 490 -28.66 13.48 -3.07
N ARG A 491 -29.49 12.53 -2.65
CA ARG A 491 -29.35 11.58 -1.52
C ARG A 491 -29.76 10.21 -2.12
N THR A 492 -28.87 9.32 -2.57
CA THR A 492 -28.05 8.29 -1.87
C THR A 492 -28.81 7.07 -1.32
N ASP A 493 -29.66 6.38 -2.10
CA ASP A 493 -30.23 5.09 -1.62
C ASP A 493 -30.01 3.95 -2.64
N ASN A 494 -28.93 3.16 -2.45
CA ASN A 494 -28.70 1.86 -3.09
C ASN A 494 -29.61 0.78 -2.45
N VAL A 495 -29.77 -0.41 -3.07
CA VAL A 495 -30.66 -1.47 -2.53
C VAL A 495 -30.24 -1.91 -1.13
N SER A 496 -28.94 -1.96 -0.86
CA SER A 496 -28.45 -2.22 0.49
C SER A 496 -28.97 -1.20 1.51
N GLU A 497 -28.96 0.08 1.15
CA GLU A 497 -29.43 1.20 1.97
C GLU A 497 -30.95 1.16 2.14
N ILE A 498 -31.71 0.93 1.05
CA ILE A 498 -33.17 0.75 1.10
C ILE A 498 -33.54 -0.40 2.02
N LEU A 499 -32.89 -1.55 1.88
CA LEU A 499 -33.17 -2.70 2.73
C LEU A 499 -32.81 -2.44 4.19
N THR A 500 -31.71 -1.76 4.47
CA THR A 500 -31.35 -1.40 5.85
C THR A 500 -32.32 -0.37 6.43
N ASP A 501 -32.84 0.55 5.63
CA ASP A 501 -33.82 1.57 6.04
C ASP A 501 -35.19 0.94 6.31
N GLU A 502 -35.69 0.08 5.41
CA GLU A 502 -36.91 -0.69 5.66
C GLU A 502 -36.79 -1.54 6.93
N ARG A 503 -35.60 -2.10 7.17
CA ARG A 503 -35.35 -2.87 8.38
C ARG A 503 -35.23 -2.04 9.62
N TYR A 504 -34.67 -0.86 9.51
CA TYR A 504 -34.68 0.09 10.58
C TYR A 504 -36.14 0.40 10.99
N ASP A 505 -37.01 0.73 10.04
CA ASP A 505 -38.44 0.99 10.27
C ASP A 505 -39.18 -0.20 10.91
N GLU A 506 -38.90 -1.43 10.45
CA GLU A 506 -39.46 -2.64 11.04
C GLU A 506 -38.95 -2.89 12.46
N PHE A 507 -37.66 -2.69 12.68
CA PHE A 507 -37.02 -2.89 13.97
C PHE A 507 -37.52 -1.90 15.01
N GLN A 508 -37.70 -0.63 14.63
CA GLN A 508 -38.27 0.40 15.51
C GLN A 508 -39.66 0.01 16.02
N LYS A 509 -40.50 -0.62 15.19
CA LYS A 509 -41.85 -1.08 15.58
C LYS A 509 -41.85 -2.19 16.62
N LYS A 510 -40.71 -2.85 16.88
CA LYS A 510 -40.57 -3.90 17.88
C LYS A 510 -40.40 -3.36 19.30
N PHE A 511 -40.09 -2.07 19.45
CA PHE A 511 -40.02 -1.41 20.75
C PHE A 511 -41.41 -1.10 21.29
N THR A 512 -41.70 -1.62 22.48
CA THR A 512 -42.92 -1.32 23.23
C THR A 512 -42.78 -0.02 24.05
N SER A 513 -41.57 0.35 24.46
CA SER A 513 -41.31 1.59 25.19
C SER A 513 -40.75 2.69 24.28
N LYS A 514 -41.47 3.81 24.17
CA LYS A 514 -41.01 5.01 23.47
C LYS A 514 -39.66 5.52 24.01
N LYS A 515 -39.41 5.38 25.31
CA LYS A 515 -38.14 5.77 25.94
C LYS A 515 -36.97 4.89 25.45
N ASN A 516 -37.21 3.59 25.30
CA ASN A 516 -36.18 2.66 24.85
C ASN A 516 -35.90 2.84 23.35
N LEU A 517 -36.94 3.07 22.55
CA LEU A 517 -36.79 3.45 21.14
C LEU A 517 -35.91 4.71 20.99
N GLN A 518 -36.21 5.79 21.72
CA GLN A 518 -35.41 7.02 21.68
C GLN A 518 -33.95 6.82 22.10
N LYS A 519 -33.68 5.88 23.00
CA LYS A 519 -32.31 5.50 23.37
C LYS A 519 -31.62 4.75 22.22
N PHE A 520 -32.31 3.79 21.60
CA PHE A 520 -31.81 3.09 20.42
C PHE A 520 -31.46 4.07 19.30
N GLU A 521 -32.37 5.00 18.95
CA GLU A 521 -32.16 6.00 17.89
C GLU A 521 -30.90 6.85 18.15
N LYS A 522 -30.69 7.27 19.39
CA LYS A 522 -29.48 8.02 19.77
C LYS A 522 -28.20 7.20 19.55
N ILE A 523 -28.22 5.91 19.86
CA ILE A 523 -27.08 5.02 19.62
C ILE A 523 -26.90 4.81 18.11
N TYR A 524 -27.98 4.53 17.39
CA TYR A 524 -28.01 4.33 15.95
C TYR A 524 -27.32 5.48 15.21
N TYR A 525 -27.77 6.72 15.40
CA TYR A 525 -27.19 7.88 14.72
C TYR A 525 -25.81 8.27 15.24
N LYS A 526 -25.46 7.95 16.49
CA LYS A 526 -24.12 8.25 17.04
C LYS A 526 -23.03 7.39 16.40
N TYR A 527 -23.36 6.18 15.97
CA TYR A 527 -22.40 5.18 15.48
C TYR A 527 -22.62 4.85 13.99
N ASP A 528 -23.03 5.87 13.22
CA ASP A 528 -23.20 5.83 11.76
C ASP A 528 -24.18 4.77 11.25
N GLY A 529 -25.22 4.47 12.05
CA GLY A 529 -26.30 3.57 11.66
C GLY A 529 -25.87 2.12 11.50
N ILE A 530 -26.61 1.38 10.68
CA ILE A 530 -26.38 -0.04 10.37
C ILE A 530 -26.32 -0.15 8.86
N ASN A 531 -25.19 -0.61 8.33
CA ASN A 531 -24.97 -0.74 6.88
C ASN A 531 -25.12 -2.18 6.39
N ILE A 532 -25.21 -3.15 7.31
CA ILE A 532 -25.35 -4.58 6.97
C ILE A 532 -26.74 -5.07 7.41
N TYR A 533 -27.55 -5.55 6.47
CA TYR A 533 -28.93 -5.99 6.71
C TYR A 533 -29.05 -7.05 7.80
N SER A 534 -28.14 -8.04 7.80
CA SER A 534 -28.14 -9.13 8.78
C SER A 534 -27.87 -8.67 10.22
N THR A 535 -27.33 -7.46 10.43
CA THR A 535 -27.12 -6.86 11.75
C THR A 535 -28.43 -6.72 12.52
N PHE A 536 -29.53 -6.33 11.87
CA PHE A 536 -30.83 -6.23 12.53
C PHE A 536 -31.29 -7.58 13.08
N SER A 537 -31.15 -8.67 12.31
CA SER A 537 -31.52 -10.02 12.77
C SER A 537 -30.73 -10.44 14.01
N LYS A 538 -29.44 -10.07 14.10
CA LYS A 538 -28.58 -10.33 15.27
C LYS A 538 -29.04 -9.54 16.49
N LEU A 539 -29.33 -8.25 16.32
CA LEU A 539 -29.85 -7.39 17.40
C LEU A 539 -31.24 -7.83 17.86
N GLU A 540 -32.11 -8.26 16.94
CA GLU A 540 -33.42 -8.83 17.28
C GLU A 540 -33.30 -10.11 18.10
N LYS A 541 -32.38 -11.00 17.73
CA LYS A 541 -32.12 -12.23 18.48
C LYS A 541 -31.67 -11.90 19.91
N ALA A 542 -30.74 -10.95 20.07
CA ALA A 542 -30.32 -10.47 21.39
C ALA A 542 -31.50 -9.88 22.18
N MET A 543 -32.28 -8.99 21.58
CA MET A 543 -33.45 -8.37 22.23
C MET A 543 -34.52 -9.38 22.64
N LYS A 544 -34.73 -10.44 21.85
CA LYS A 544 -35.65 -11.54 22.20
C LYS A 544 -35.15 -12.36 23.40
N ILE A 545 -33.83 -12.54 23.54
CA ILE A 545 -33.25 -13.33 24.63
C ILE A 545 -33.23 -12.54 25.94
N THR A 546 -32.78 -11.28 25.92
CA THR A 546 -32.58 -10.47 27.13
C THR A 546 -33.82 -9.67 27.53
N GLY A 547 -34.75 -9.45 26.60
CA GLY A 547 -35.86 -8.53 26.75
C GLY A 547 -35.46 -7.07 26.48
N GLU A 548 -36.43 -6.26 26.06
CA GLU A 548 -36.22 -4.90 25.54
C GLU A 548 -35.46 -3.96 26.51
N LYS A 549 -35.81 -3.99 27.79
CA LYS A 549 -35.20 -3.10 28.80
C LYS A 549 -33.72 -3.43 28.99
N GLU A 550 -33.39 -4.70 29.13
CA GLU A 550 -32.01 -5.16 29.33
C GLU A 550 -31.19 -4.97 28.05
N PHE A 551 -31.78 -5.30 26.89
CA PHE A 551 -31.15 -5.11 25.59
C PHE A 551 -30.66 -3.68 25.36
N ILE A 552 -31.49 -2.68 25.63
CA ILE A 552 -31.10 -1.27 25.45
C ILE A 552 -30.09 -0.81 26.49
N PHE A 553 -30.21 -1.30 27.74
CA PHE A 553 -29.23 -1.01 28.77
C PHE A 553 -27.84 -1.56 28.39
N ASP A 554 -27.79 -2.83 27.96
CA ASP A 554 -26.57 -3.49 27.52
C ASP A 554 -26.01 -2.87 26.25
N LEU A 555 -26.83 -2.57 25.24
CA LEU A 555 -26.39 -1.89 24.02
C LEU A 555 -25.74 -0.54 24.34
N GLU A 556 -26.38 0.29 25.16
CA GLU A 556 -25.84 1.61 25.55
C GLU A 556 -24.50 1.47 26.29
N ARG A 557 -24.45 0.55 27.28
CA ARG A 557 -23.23 0.27 28.07
C ARG A 557 -22.12 -0.25 27.17
N ASN A 558 -22.40 -1.29 26.38
CA ASN A 558 -21.44 -1.99 25.56
C ASN A 558 -20.87 -1.08 24.47
N MET A 559 -21.72 -0.33 23.77
CA MET A 559 -21.26 0.60 22.75
C MET A 559 -20.34 1.67 23.34
N LYS A 560 -20.67 2.21 24.52
CA LYS A 560 -19.82 3.16 25.23
C LYS A 560 -18.48 2.53 25.62
N THR A 561 -18.49 1.35 26.23
CA THR A 561 -17.29 0.60 26.63
C THR A 561 -16.37 0.33 25.44
N LEU A 562 -16.91 -0.22 24.35
CA LEU A 562 -16.14 -0.55 23.15
C LEU A 562 -15.59 0.71 22.47
N SER A 563 -16.40 1.76 22.29
CA SER A 563 -15.95 3.02 21.69
C SER A 563 -14.98 3.81 22.56
N GLY A 564 -14.93 3.53 23.87
CA GLY A 564 -13.99 4.12 24.80
C GLY A 564 -12.72 3.30 25.00
N THR A 565 -12.59 2.15 24.34
CA THR A 565 -11.43 1.26 24.47
C THR A 565 -10.53 1.37 23.24
N GLY A 566 -9.37 2.00 23.40
CA GLY A 566 -8.44 2.29 22.29
C GLY A 566 -8.09 1.06 21.46
N TYR A 567 -7.82 -0.09 22.11
CA TYR A 567 -7.55 -1.35 21.40
C TYR A 567 -8.69 -1.78 20.47
N VAL A 568 -9.94 -1.66 20.92
CA VAL A 568 -11.14 -2.05 20.13
C VAL A 568 -11.32 -1.08 18.97
N VAL A 569 -11.25 0.23 19.24
CA VAL A 569 -11.41 1.27 18.21
C VAL A 569 -10.34 1.15 17.13
N LYS A 570 -9.09 0.97 17.54
CA LYS A 570 -7.95 0.76 16.63
C LYS A 570 -8.20 -0.43 15.71
N ASN A 571 -8.62 -1.58 16.26
CA ASN A 571 -8.91 -2.76 15.45
C ASN A 571 -10.12 -2.56 14.51
N TYR A 572 -11.19 -1.90 14.97
CA TYR A 572 -12.31 -1.52 14.11
C TYR A 572 -11.86 -0.69 12.91
N LYS A 573 -11.11 0.40 13.15
CA LYS A 573 -10.56 1.26 12.09
C LYS A 573 -9.71 0.46 11.09
N THR A 574 -8.87 -0.45 11.59
CA THR A 574 -8.03 -1.31 10.73
C THR A 574 -8.87 -2.24 9.86
N ILE A 575 -9.86 -2.92 10.45
CA ILE A 575 -10.75 -3.83 9.70
C ILE A 575 -11.56 -3.06 8.66
N GLU A 576 -12.12 -1.90 9.02
CA GLU A 576 -12.91 -1.07 8.10
C GLU A 576 -12.09 -0.65 6.86
N ILE A 577 -10.85 -0.17 7.07
CA ILE A 577 -9.95 0.21 5.98
C ILE A 577 -9.59 -1.02 5.12
N LEU A 578 -9.28 -2.17 5.71
CA LEU A 578 -8.99 -3.38 4.95
C LEU A 578 -10.20 -3.85 4.11
N ARG A 579 -11.42 -3.75 4.64
CA ARG A 579 -12.66 -4.05 3.91
C ARG A 579 -12.88 -3.16 2.70
N SER A 580 -12.42 -1.91 2.74
CA SER A 580 -12.58 -0.95 1.62
C SER A 580 -11.85 -1.38 0.33
N PHE A 581 -10.90 -2.32 0.42
CA PHE A 581 -10.24 -2.90 -0.74
C PHE A 581 -11.04 -4.03 -1.40
N ASP A 582 -12.11 -4.52 -0.78
CA ASP A 582 -13.01 -5.54 -1.32
C ASP A 582 -14.28 -4.89 -1.87
N LYS A 583 -14.33 -4.69 -3.20
CA LYS A 583 -15.47 -4.02 -3.85
C LYS A 583 -16.82 -4.71 -3.63
N GLU A 584 -16.81 -6.01 -3.35
CA GLU A 584 -18.01 -6.80 -3.09
C GLU A 584 -18.57 -6.59 -1.68
N LYS A 585 -17.79 -6.05 -0.73
CA LYS A 585 -18.21 -5.91 0.66
C LYS A 585 -18.85 -4.55 0.91
N GLU A 586 -19.79 -4.52 1.86
CA GLU A 586 -20.40 -3.30 2.38
C GLU A 586 -19.46 -2.65 3.40
N ASN A 587 -19.52 -1.32 3.46
CA ASN A 587 -18.90 -0.55 4.53
C ASN A 587 -19.50 -1.01 5.87
N MET A 588 -18.65 -1.14 6.88
CA MET A 588 -19.07 -1.64 8.19
C MET A 588 -19.16 -0.46 9.15
N SER A 589 -20.33 -0.23 9.75
CA SER A 589 -20.46 0.73 10.85
C SER A 589 -19.94 0.14 12.16
N PHE A 590 -19.79 0.98 13.19
CA PHE A 590 -19.39 0.49 14.51
C PHE A 590 -20.48 -0.38 15.16
N LEU A 591 -21.76 -0.18 14.80
CA LEU A 591 -22.86 -1.06 15.21
C LEU A 591 -22.81 -2.41 14.51
N ASP A 592 -22.46 -2.44 13.23
CA ASP A 592 -22.23 -3.71 12.51
C ASP A 592 -21.08 -4.50 13.14
N PHE A 593 -20.00 -3.80 13.51
CA PHE A 593 -18.87 -4.40 14.20
C PHE A 593 -19.26 -4.96 15.59
N TYR A 594 -20.03 -4.20 16.37
CA TYR A 594 -20.60 -4.69 17.63
C TYR A 594 -21.46 -5.95 17.43
N ALA A 595 -22.32 -5.97 16.42
CA ALA A 595 -23.15 -7.13 16.14
C ALA A 595 -22.35 -8.36 15.73
N LYS A 596 -21.19 -8.20 15.06
CA LYS A 596 -20.25 -9.31 14.81
C LYS A 596 -19.64 -9.85 16.10
N ILE A 597 -19.23 -8.98 17.02
CA ILE A 597 -18.72 -9.39 18.34
C ILE A 597 -19.78 -10.18 19.11
N LEU A 598 -21.04 -9.70 19.12
CA LEU A 598 -22.14 -10.40 19.77
C LEU A 598 -22.39 -11.78 19.17
N ASP A 599 -22.42 -11.87 17.84
CA ASP A 599 -22.70 -13.11 17.12
C ASP A 599 -21.62 -14.17 17.35
N HIS A 600 -20.36 -13.75 17.43
CA HIS A 600 -19.23 -14.59 17.83
C HIS A 600 -19.45 -15.20 19.22
N GLY A 601 -19.82 -14.38 20.21
CA GLY A 601 -20.12 -14.86 21.56
C GLY A 601 -21.33 -15.81 21.62
N VAL A 602 -22.45 -15.44 20.98
CA VAL A 602 -23.68 -16.25 20.99
C VAL A 602 -23.49 -17.61 20.29
N SER A 603 -22.63 -17.68 19.28
CA SER A 603 -22.28 -18.93 18.60
C SER A 603 -21.51 -19.89 19.51
N ALA A 604 -20.76 -19.37 20.49
CA ALA A 604 -20.09 -20.19 21.49
C ALA A 604 -21.04 -20.67 22.60
N SER A 605 -21.90 -19.79 23.14
CA SER A 605 -23.03 -20.14 24.00
C SER A 605 -24.02 -18.97 24.15
N PRO A 606 -25.34 -19.20 24.27
CA PRO A 606 -26.32 -18.15 24.57
C PRO A 606 -26.03 -17.37 25.86
N ASP A 607 -25.34 -17.98 26.83
CA ASP A 607 -24.99 -17.35 28.12
C ASP A 607 -23.98 -16.19 27.95
N PHE A 608 -23.33 -16.08 26.79
CA PHE A 608 -22.40 -14.99 26.48
C PHE A 608 -23.05 -13.61 26.47
N LEU A 609 -24.37 -13.51 26.30
CA LEU A 609 -25.06 -12.21 26.39
C LEU A 609 -24.97 -11.59 27.80
N PHE A 610 -24.56 -12.37 28.80
CA PHE A 610 -24.37 -11.92 30.19
C PHE A 610 -22.89 -11.77 30.58
N LEU A 611 -21.96 -12.04 29.66
CA LEU A 611 -20.52 -11.85 29.87
C LEU A 611 -20.08 -10.42 29.56
N ASN A 612 -18.91 -10.05 30.08
CA ASN A 612 -18.31 -8.75 29.82
C ASN A 612 -17.97 -8.62 28.32
N ILE A 613 -18.55 -7.62 27.67
CA ILE A 613 -18.37 -7.40 26.22
C ILE A 613 -16.91 -7.23 25.80
N LEU A 614 -16.04 -6.72 26.68
CA LEU A 614 -14.62 -6.59 26.37
C LEU A 614 -13.94 -7.95 26.22
N ASP A 615 -14.29 -8.92 27.05
CA ASP A 615 -13.71 -10.26 26.97
C ASP A 615 -14.14 -10.95 25.67
N ILE A 616 -15.41 -10.76 25.27
CA ILE A 616 -15.93 -11.26 23.98
C ILE A 616 -15.25 -10.55 22.81
N ALA A 617 -15.06 -9.24 22.90
CA ALA A 617 -14.38 -8.47 21.85
C ALA A 617 -12.92 -8.88 21.70
N LEU A 618 -12.21 -9.11 22.80
CA LEU A 618 -10.83 -9.60 22.79
C LEU A 618 -10.75 -11.01 22.20
N ASP A 619 -11.64 -11.92 22.59
CA ASP A 619 -11.69 -13.26 22.03
C ASP A 619 -12.01 -13.23 20.52
N TYR A 620 -12.99 -12.42 20.10
CA TYR A 620 -13.31 -12.21 18.69
C TYR A 620 -12.09 -11.69 17.91
N LEU A 621 -11.41 -10.66 18.42
CA LEU A 621 -10.26 -10.04 17.75
C LEU A 621 -9.02 -10.94 17.71
N ASN A 622 -8.83 -11.79 18.71
CA ASN A 622 -7.72 -12.76 18.78
C ASN A 622 -7.97 -13.98 17.89
N ASN A 623 -9.21 -14.47 17.80
CA ASN A 623 -9.59 -15.57 16.92
C ASN A 623 -9.70 -15.16 15.44
N CYS A 624 -9.68 -13.86 15.18
CA CYS A 624 -9.57 -13.23 13.88
C CYS A 624 -8.14 -13.43 13.32
N LYS A 625 -7.80 -14.68 12.97
CA LYS A 625 -6.43 -15.15 12.71
C LYS A 625 -5.68 -14.48 11.54
N ASN A 626 -6.32 -13.74 10.63
CA ASN A 626 -5.66 -12.96 9.57
C ASN A 626 -6.55 -11.85 8.97
N ILE A 627 -5.95 -10.91 8.21
CA ILE A 627 -6.65 -9.89 7.38
C ILE A 627 -7.89 -10.48 6.68
N GLU A 628 -7.75 -11.68 6.11
CA GLU A 628 -8.80 -12.32 5.33
C GLU A 628 -9.90 -12.90 6.22
N SER A 629 -9.62 -13.45 7.42
CA SER A 629 -10.65 -14.00 8.30
C SER A 629 -11.52 -12.96 9.01
N CYS A 630 -11.05 -11.71 9.17
CA CYS A 630 -11.86 -10.63 9.75
C CYS A 630 -12.76 -9.94 8.71
N VAL A 631 -12.35 -10.01 7.45
CA VAL A 631 -12.96 -9.31 6.33
C VAL A 631 -13.91 -10.26 5.60
N GLU A 632 -13.56 -11.54 5.47
CA GLU A 632 -14.46 -12.61 5.05
C GLU A 632 -15.46 -12.89 6.18
N GLU A 633 -16.75 -12.75 5.89
CA GLU A 633 -17.71 -13.56 6.61
C GLU A 633 -17.33 -15.00 6.29
N GLN A 634 -16.83 -15.73 7.29
CA GLN A 634 -16.65 -17.18 7.19
C GLN A 634 -17.96 -17.74 6.64
N THR A 635 -17.95 -18.06 5.35
CA THR A 635 -19.07 -18.67 4.64
C THR A 635 -18.90 -20.18 4.73
N TYR A 636 -18.57 -20.65 5.95
CA TYR A 636 -18.48 -22.06 6.27
C TYR A 636 -19.68 -22.41 7.15
N ILE A 637 -20.60 -23.13 6.49
CA ILE A 637 -21.40 -24.27 6.99
C ILE A 637 -22.32 -24.00 8.19
#